data_AF-A0A1R3SVD6-F1
#
_entry.id   AF-A0A1R3SVD6-F1
#
_cell.length_a   1.000
_cell.length_b   1.000
_cell.length_c   1.000
_cell.angle_alpha   90.00
_cell.angle_beta   90.00
_cell.angle_gamma   90.00
#
_symmetry.space_group_name_H-M   'P 1'
#
loop_
_entity.id
_entity.type
_entity.pdbx_description
1 polymer ?
#
loop_
_entity_poly.entity_id
_entity_poly.type
_entity_poly.pdbx_seq_one_letter_code
_entity_poly.pdbx_strand_id
1 'polypeptide(L)'
;MFIFVPEISIPFKIDMKKILLIALLICSAFQLFADKWDNKTAKLKGKKILVFTKNGEGFVHDNIDANVNMFLRLGEQHGFTVDSTSNSTIFSTSDLFQYDAVVFANTNNKVFGNEKEKEGLVQFNQQGKGIVGIHIACGTEREWDWFKQMIGGTFDFHPRLQKFNVRVVDDKHPSARDIPSVWNVEDELYIMKEMNPTVRVLMVSDFSSPGFQHSEPMPDTFGTVFPSVWCNEFDGGRQWVTALGHKKEDYSDPLFISHIVGGLQWALAKKESQASIAGKGEWISFDNPQTVPNTWMIFRKDIVLDEVPSQLTANIAVDSKYWLWINDRLVVFEGGLKRGPARNATYYDEVEIAPYLTEGDNTIAVLVWHFGKNSFSHANSGVCGLFFEAISPTVEILSDRTWRGGVYDAYEDTGAPFPNYRLSESNIRFDARKAIKNWNKKIFDGRLSPASLSGSISDTPLGQLVKRPIPLWKDYGLAAYPDVRQSGDTLKCTLPYNCHITPYLKVRASAGQTIHMLTDNYTGGSANNVRAEYITCEGEQEYENLGWMNGHEVWYVVPEGIEVLELKYRETGYDTEFSGRFHCNDEFFNELWKRSARTLYVTMRDTYMDCPDRERAQWWGDVVNELGEAFYSLSPSSHQLALKGIYELMNWQRSDGVIFSPCPAGNRNQELPLQMLASVGWYGFYTQYFYSADSSFVPVVYDRVRRYLHDVWKTDNDGLVIERPGDWNWGDWGKNVDIGVLTNCWYYLALKAEQSFALQMGKTEDARQAAAMMRKIEENFDTRFWTGSAYRSPDYKGETDDRSQAMAIVSGLASKSKYPALLKVLQKEYHASPYMEKYVLEALFVMNEPEFALERMKKRYSSMLKYAQYTTLFEGWGIGAEGFGGGSINHAWSGGPLTLLSQKVCGVEPTSPGFRTFRVAPQMGDLTEAEASFESVNGEIKVSVMRSGKRYTIRLTVPENSSAEVIFPNGKSVNVSAGDHILHSTN
;
A
#
# COMPACT_ATOMS: atom_id res chain seq x y z
N MET A 1 -26.29 94.22 30.00
CA MET A 1 -26.97 94.69 28.77
C MET A 1 -25.89 94.84 27.70
N PHE A 2 -26.16 94.34 26.50
CA PHE A 2 -25.28 94.25 25.31
C PHE A 2 -24.38 93.03 25.14
N ILE A 3 -24.48 92.54 23.90
CA ILE A 3 -23.82 91.44 23.20
C ILE A 3 -22.35 91.80 22.93
N PHE A 4 -21.44 90.84 23.12
CA PHE A 4 -20.10 90.84 22.54
C PHE A 4 -19.70 89.39 22.23
N VAL A 5 -19.20 89.14 21.02
CA VAL A 5 -18.59 87.85 20.61
C VAL A 5 -17.07 87.94 20.83
N PRO A 6 -16.40 86.84 21.23
CA PRO A 6 -15.21 86.41 20.48
C PRO A 6 -15.11 84.89 20.28
N GLU A 7 -14.31 84.55 19.26
CA GLU A 7 -13.97 83.25 18.70
C GLU A 7 -13.51 82.17 19.70
N ILE A 8 -13.88 80.92 19.42
CA ILE A 8 -13.15 79.73 19.88
C ILE A 8 -12.78 78.90 18.65
N SER A 9 -11.47 78.75 18.44
CA SER A 9 -10.84 77.88 17.46
C SER A 9 -10.61 76.48 18.04
N ILE A 10 -10.96 75.43 17.29
CA ILE A 10 -10.57 74.03 17.56
C ILE A 10 -9.85 73.50 16.31
N PRO A 11 -8.61 72.97 16.40
CA PRO A 11 -7.91 72.39 15.26
C PRO A 11 -8.11 70.86 15.21
N PHE A 12 -8.71 70.35 14.14
CA PHE A 12 -8.56 68.94 13.76
C PHE A 12 -7.33 68.79 12.86
N LYS A 13 -6.23 68.25 13.39
CA LYS A 13 -5.10 67.77 12.58
C LYS A 13 -5.40 66.35 12.10
N ILE A 14 -5.60 66.17 10.80
CA ILE A 14 -5.65 64.85 10.15
C ILE A 14 -4.21 64.34 10.05
N ASP A 15 -3.94 63.16 10.62
CA ASP A 15 -2.61 62.52 10.62
C ASP A 15 -2.35 61.84 9.27
N MET A 16 -1.67 62.57 8.39
CA MET A 16 -1.32 62.15 7.03
C MET A 16 -0.48 60.85 6.98
N LYS A 17 0.22 60.50 8.07
CA LYS A 17 0.97 59.23 8.17
C LYS A 17 0.05 58.02 8.32
N LYS A 18 -1.09 58.15 9.01
CA LYS A 18 -2.07 57.07 9.15
C LYS A 18 -2.79 56.79 7.83
N ILE A 19 -3.09 57.83 7.05
CA ILE A 19 -3.68 57.67 5.71
C ILE A 19 -2.68 56.99 4.77
N LEU A 20 -1.41 57.38 4.78
CA LEU A 20 -0.37 56.70 4.01
C LEU A 20 -0.18 55.24 4.43
N LEU A 21 -0.21 54.95 5.74
CA LEU A 21 -0.06 53.59 6.25
C LEU A 21 -1.24 52.69 5.87
N ILE A 22 -2.48 53.21 5.92
CA ILE A 22 -3.68 52.50 5.47
C ILE A 22 -3.64 52.30 3.95
N ALA A 23 -3.23 53.30 3.18
CA ALA A 23 -3.06 53.16 1.72
C ALA A 23 -1.97 52.14 1.36
N LEU A 24 -0.84 52.13 2.08
CA LEU A 24 0.23 51.13 1.93
C LEU A 24 -0.24 49.72 2.31
N LEU A 25 -0.99 49.58 3.40
CA LEU A 25 -1.57 48.29 3.81
C LEU A 25 -2.58 47.78 2.79
N ILE A 26 -3.44 48.66 2.26
CA ILE A 26 -4.38 48.33 1.19
C ILE A 26 -3.62 47.93 -0.08
N CYS A 27 -2.64 48.72 -0.53
CA CYS A 27 -1.80 48.37 -1.69
C CYS A 27 -1.07 47.03 -1.49
N SER A 28 -0.50 46.78 -0.31
CA SER A 28 0.19 45.51 -0.02
C SER A 28 -0.77 44.32 0.05
N ALA A 29 -2.00 44.50 0.54
CA ALA A 29 -3.04 43.47 0.54
C ALA A 29 -3.55 43.18 -0.88
N PHE A 30 -3.71 44.22 -1.71
CA PHE A 30 -4.04 44.07 -3.14
C PHE A 30 -2.92 43.35 -3.90
N GLN A 31 -1.66 43.65 -3.60
CA GLN A 31 -0.51 43.03 -4.23
C GLN A 31 -0.34 41.56 -3.81
N LEU A 32 -0.51 41.25 -2.52
CA LEU A 32 -0.56 39.87 -2.03
C LEU A 32 -1.73 39.06 -2.62
N PHE A 33 -2.89 39.70 -2.80
CA PHE A 33 -4.05 39.05 -3.42
C PHE A 33 -3.81 38.81 -4.92
N ALA A 34 -3.24 39.78 -5.63
CA ALA A 34 -2.84 39.65 -7.03
C ALA A 34 -1.77 38.56 -7.23
N ASP A 35 -0.70 38.56 -6.42
CA ASP A 35 0.37 37.55 -6.46
C ASP A 35 -0.16 36.14 -6.16
N LYS A 36 -1.11 36.02 -5.22
CA LYS A 36 -1.77 34.74 -4.90
C LYS A 36 -2.60 34.24 -6.07
N TRP A 37 -3.30 35.14 -6.76
CA TRP A 37 -4.17 34.80 -7.88
C TRP A 37 -3.38 34.50 -9.16
N ASP A 38 -2.28 35.22 -9.41
CA ASP A 38 -1.35 34.96 -10.51
C ASP A 38 -0.67 33.60 -10.34
N ASN A 39 -0.20 33.27 -9.12
CA ASN A 39 0.34 31.94 -8.83
C ASN A 39 -0.69 30.82 -8.98
N LYS A 40 -1.94 31.07 -8.59
CA LYS A 40 -3.02 30.11 -8.78
C LYS A 40 -3.24 29.91 -10.28
N THR A 41 -3.54 30.96 -11.03
CA THR A 41 -3.93 30.88 -12.44
C THR A 41 -2.79 30.61 -13.43
N ALA A 42 -1.52 30.71 -13.01
CA ALA A 42 -0.33 30.44 -13.84
C ALA A 42 -0.40 29.13 -14.62
N LYS A 43 -0.97 28.06 -14.03
CA LYS A 43 -1.11 26.74 -14.66
C LYS A 43 -2.16 26.68 -15.77
N LEU A 44 -3.04 27.68 -15.84
CA LEU A 44 -4.08 27.77 -16.87
C LEU A 44 -3.58 28.49 -18.12
N LYS A 45 -2.52 29.30 -18.03
CA LYS A 45 -2.01 30.10 -19.14
C LYS A 45 -1.73 29.24 -20.38
N GLY A 46 -2.25 29.68 -21.53
CA GLY A 46 -2.13 28.99 -22.81
C GLY A 46 -3.04 27.79 -23.01
N LYS A 47 -3.88 27.44 -22.02
CA LYS A 47 -4.89 26.36 -22.16
C LYS A 47 -6.09 26.82 -22.96
N LYS A 48 -6.76 25.87 -23.63
CA LYS A 48 -8.02 26.10 -24.33
C LYS A 48 -9.17 25.38 -23.64
N ILE A 49 -10.19 26.10 -23.22
CA ILE A 49 -11.32 25.57 -22.45
C ILE A 49 -12.61 25.74 -23.24
N LEU A 50 -13.39 24.67 -23.40
CA LEU A 50 -14.72 24.73 -24.00
C LEU A 50 -15.78 24.78 -22.89
N VAL A 51 -16.59 25.84 -22.86
CA VAL A 51 -17.76 25.94 -21.98
C VAL A 51 -19.00 25.50 -22.74
N PHE A 52 -19.54 24.36 -22.36
CA PHE A 52 -20.70 23.73 -22.98
C PHE A 52 -21.97 23.98 -22.15
N THR A 53 -23.01 24.51 -22.80
CA THR A 53 -24.20 25.06 -22.11
C THR A 53 -25.54 24.46 -22.55
N LYS A 54 -25.52 23.45 -23.43
CA LYS A 54 -26.75 22.84 -23.95
C LYS A 54 -27.53 22.17 -22.82
N ASN A 55 -28.86 22.31 -22.87
CA ASN A 55 -29.80 21.61 -22.00
C ASN A 55 -30.78 20.81 -22.87
N GLY A 56 -31.19 19.64 -22.39
CA GLY A 56 -32.29 18.87 -22.98
C GLY A 56 -33.67 19.42 -22.61
N GLU A 57 -34.73 18.70 -22.98
CA GLU A 57 -36.10 19.06 -22.58
C GLU A 57 -36.25 19.07 -21.05
N GLY A 58 -36.61 20.23 -20.49
CA GLY A 58 -36.80 20.42 -19.05
C GLY A 58 -36.40 21.82 -18.57
N PHE A 59 -36.14 21.94 -17.28
CA PHE A 59 -35.76 23.20 -16.65
C PHE A 59 -34.35 23.65 -17.07
N VAL A 60 -34.21 24.94 -17.39
CA VAL A 60 -32.96 25.59 -17.79
C VAL A 60 -32.67 26.70 -16.76
N HIS A 61 -31.48 26.65 -16.16
CA HIS A 61 -31.08 27.62 -15.14
C HIS A 61 -30.74 28.97 -15.77
N ASP A 62 -31.16 30.06 -15.13
CA ASP A 62 -30.92 31.41 -15.62
C ASP A 62 -29.49 31.93 -15.32
N ASN A 63 -28.69 31.15 -14.58
CA ASN A 63 -27.32 31.44 -14.17
C ASN A 63 -26.24 31.10 -15.24
N ILE A 64 -26.62 30.47 -16.36
CA ILE A 64 -25.70 30.01 -17.41
C ILE A 64 -24.85 31.16 -17.95
N ASP A 65 -25.46 32.32 -18.22
CA ASP A 65 -24.75 33.49 -18.73
C ASP A 65 -23.71 34.02 -17.71
N ALA A 66 -24.02 33.97 -16.41
CA ALA A 66 -23.09 34.39 -15.36
C ALA A 66 -21.87 33.45 -15.30
N ASN A 67 -22.10 32.15 -15.43
CA ASN A 67 -21.06 31.13 -15.50
C ASN A 67 -20.13 31.31 -16.71
N VAL A 68 -20.71 31.46 -17.91
CA VAL A 68 -19.94 31.70 -19.15
C VAL A 68 -19.12 32.98 -19.04
N ASN A 69 -19.73 34.08 -18.58
CA ASN A 69 -19.05 35.36 -18.45
C ASN A 69 -17.90 35.30 -17.42
N MET A 70 -18.02 34.51 -16.36
CA MET A 70 -16.91 34.29 -15.42
C MET A 70 -15.71 33.63 -16.11
N PHE A 71 -15.90 32.56 -16.87
CA PHE A 71 -14.79 31.93 -17.60
C PHE A 71 -14.17 32.85 -18.66
N LEU A 72 -15.00 33.58 -19.42
CA LEU A 72 -14.50 34.56 -20.41
C LEU A 72 -13.62 35.63 -19.75
N ARG A 73 -14.08 36.21 -18.62
CA ARG A 73 -13.28 37.20 -17.86
C ARG A 73 -11.97 36.60 -17.34
N LEU A 74 -12.00 35.39 -16.79
CA LEU A 74 -10.79 34.73 -16.29
C LEU A 74 -9.80 34.41 -17.41
N GLY A 75 -10.29 33.99 -18.58
CA GLY A 75 -9.47 33.72 -19.76
C GLY A 75 -8.73 34.98 -20.23
N GLU A 76 -9.44 36.10 -20.33
CA GLU A 76 -8.87 37.41 -20.68
C GLU A 76 -7.84 37.88 -19.65
N GLN A 77 -8.13 37.73 -18.35
CA GLN A 77 -7.25 38.17 -17.26
C GLN A 77 -6.00 37.32 -17.09
N HIS A 78 -6.06 36.01 -17.36
CA HIS A 78 -4.99 35.05 -17.01
C HIS A 78 -4.38 34.33 -18.21
N GLY A 79 -4.73 34.75 -19.42
CA GLY A 79 -4.05 34.33 -20.65
C GLY A 79 -4.36 32.89 -21.07
N PHE A 80 -5.60 32.44 -20.90
CA PHE A 80 -6.11 31.18 -21.46
C PHE A 80 -7.34 31.45 -22.32
N THR A 81 -7.59 30.59 -23.31
CA THR A 81 -8.68 30.80 -24.26
C THR A 81 -9.93 30.07 -23.80
N VAL A 82 -11.07 30.73 -23.92
CA VAL A 82 -12.38 30.17 -23.60
C VAL A 82 -13.30 30.35 -24.79
N ASP A 83 -13.86 29.25 -25.28
CA ASP A 83 -14.95 29.25 -26.24
C ASP A 83 -16.21 28.74 -25.55
N SER A 84 -17.39 29.27 -25.92
CA SER A 84 -18.68 28.83 -25.37
C SER A 84 -19.62 28.39 -26.49
N THR A 85 -20.33 27.29 -26.27
CA THR A 85 -21.30 26.78 -27.25
C THR A 85 -22.42 25.97 -26.60
N SER A 86 -23.61 26.09 -27.16
CA SER A 86 -24.72 25.17 -26.91
C SER A 86 -24.92 24.16 -28.05
N ASN A 87 -24.07 24.20 -29.08
CA ASN A 87 -24.13 23.26 -30.20
C ASN A 87 -23.36 21.97 -29.89
N SER A 88 -24.09 20.87 -29.66
CA SER A 88 -23.48 19.56 -29.33
C SER A 88 -22.74 18.89 -30.49
N THR A 89 -22.90 19.35 -31.74
CA THR A 89 -22.21 18.74 -32.87
C THR A 89 -20.70 18.84 -32.77
N ILE A 90 -20.17 19.76 -31.96
CA ILE A 90 -18.73 19.88 -31.67
C ILE A 90 -18.13 18.57 -31.16
N PHE A 91 -18.91 17.76 -30.43
CA PHE A 91 -18.45 16.47 -29.92
C PHE A 91 -18.34 15.38 -30.99
N SER A 92 -18.74 15.66 -32.23
CA SER A 92 -18.62 14.73 -33.35
C SER A 92 -17.59 15.17 -34.40
N THR A 93 -16.88 16.29 -34.15
CA THR A 93 -15.84 16.83 -35.02
C THR A 93 -14.46 16.74 -34.37
N SER A 94 -13.40 16.86 -35.17
CA SER A 94 -12.03 16.95 -34.67
C SER A 94 -11.77 18.21 -33.85
N ASP A 95 -12.63 19.23 -33.95
CA ASP A 95 -12.44 20.52 -33.29
C ASP A 95 -12.53 20.40 -31.76
N LEU A 96 -13.20 19.37 -31.23
CA LEU A 96 -13.24 19.08 -29.79
C LEU A 96 -11.84 18.88 -29.20
N PHE A 97 -10.93 18.23 -29.93
CA PHE A 97 -9.63 17.81 -29.39
C PHE A 97 -8.61 18.96 -29.30
N GLN A 98 -8.94 20.14 -29.83
CA GLN A 98 -8.13 21.34 -29.62
C GLN A 98 -8.21 21.87 -28.19
N TYR A 99 -9.25 21.50 -27.44
CA TYR A 99 -9.47 21.93 -26.06
C TYR A 99 -8.70 21.02 -25.10
N ASP A 100 -8.27 21.59 -23.99
CA ASP A 100 -7.64 20.90 -22.86
C ASP A 100 -8.66 20.45 -21.82
N ALA A 101 -9.79 21.14 -21.72
CA ALA A 101 -10.92 20.73 -20.90
C ALA A 101 -12.27 21.16 -21.47
N VAL A 102 -13.31 20.42 -21.08
CA VAL A 102 -14.73 20.75 -21.31
C VAL A 102 -15.39 21.05 -19.97
N VAL A 103 -16.06 22.20 -19.88
CA VAL A 103 -16.89 22.61 -18.76
C VAL A 103 -18.35 22.39 -19.11
N PHE A 104 -19.03 21.48 -18.41
CA PHE A 104 -20.48 21.34 -18.41
C PHE A 104 -21.07 22.40 -17.49
N ALA A 105 -21.39 23.57 -18.05
CA ALA A 105 -21.86 24.74 -17.32
C ALA A 105 -23.38 24.70 -17.17
N ASN A 106 -23.86 24.17 -16.04
CA ASN A 106 -25.28 24.03 -15.73
C ASN A 106 -26.07 23.29 -16.82
N THR A 107 -25.46 22.26 -17.42
CA THR A 107 -26.14 21.39 -18.38
C THR A 107 -27.06 20.42 -17.65
N ASN A 108 -28.19 20.06 -18.26
CA ASN A 108 -29.17 19.16 -17.67
C ASN A 108 -29.86 18.33 -18.75
N ASN A 109 -30.40 17.17 -18.37
CA ASN A 109 -31.15 16.25 -19.23
C ASN A 109 -30.30 15.76 -20.43
N LYS A 110 -30.95 15.39 -21.54
CA LYS A 110 -30.27 14.84 -22.73
C LYS A 110 -29.71 15.95 -23.60
N VAL A 111 -28.39 16.02 -23.72
CA VAL A 111 -27.66 17.07 -24.44
C VAL A 111 -27.05 16.55 -25.74
N PHE A 112 -26.75 15.25 -25.84
CA PHE A 112 -26.20 14.67 -27.06
C PHE A 112 -27.29 14.22 -28.02
N GLY A 113 -27.13 14.57 -29.30
CA GLY A 113 -28.12 14.28 -30.34
C GLY A 113 -28.01 12.87 -30.94
N ASN A 114 -26.85 12.22 -30.79
CA ASN A 114 -26.55 10.91 -31.38
C ASN A 114 -25.35 10.26 -30.68
N GLU A 115 -25.10 8.97 -30.97
CA GLU A 115 -24.00 8.20 -30.38
C GLU A 115 -22.60 8.71 -30.76
N LYS A 116 -22.42 9.30 -31.94
CA LYS A 116 -21.12 9.83 -32.37
C LYS A 116 -20.66 11.00 -31.49
N GLU A 117 -21.59 11.84 -31.04
CA GLU A 117 -21.30 12.90 -30.08
C GLU A 117 -20.90 12.33 -28.70
N LYS A 118 -21.57 11.26 -28.25
CA LYS A 118 -21.21 10.55 -27.02
C LYS A 118 -19.81 9.94 -27.11
N GLU A 119 -19.52 9.23 -28.20
CA GLU A 119 -18.21 8.64 -28.48
C GLU A 119 -17.09 9.70 -28.47
N GLY A 120 -17.32 10.89 -29.04
CA GLY A 120 -16.31 11.94 -29.02
C GLY A 120 -16.00 12.47 -27.62
N LEU A 121 -17.00 12.57 -26.73
CA LEU A 121 -16.76 12.88 -25.32
C LEU A 121 -15.95 11.77 -24.63
N VAL A 122 -16.28 10.50 -24.89
CA VAL A 122 -15.51 9.35 -24.37
C VAL A 122 -14.06 9.43 -24.81
N GLN A 123 -13.81 9.64 -26.11
CA GLN A 123 -12.46 9.75 -26.66
C GLN A 123 -11.70 10.96 -26.09
N PHE A 124 -12.37 12.09 -25.90
CA PHE A 124 -11.79 13.28 -25.29
C PHE A 124 -11.29 12.97 -23.88
N ASN A 125 -12.13 12.29 -23.08
CA ASN A 125 -11.79 11.86 -21.74
C ASN A 125 -10.63 10.85 -21.72
N GLN A 126 -10.66 9.85 -22.60
CA GLN A 126 -9.63 8.82 -22.72
C GLN A 126 -8.25 9.37 -23.12
N GLN A 127 -8.20 10.54 -23.77
CA GLN A 127 -6.96 11.27 -24.06
C GLN A 127 -6.39 12.04 -22.84
N GLY A 128 -6.97 11.86 -21.66
CA GLY A 128 -6.52 12.52 -20.44
C GLY A 128 -6.89 13.99 -20.35
N LYS A 129 -7.92 14.41 -21.11
CA LYS A 129 -8.42 15.79 -21.08
C LYS A 129 -9.34 16.00 -19.86
N GLY A 130 -9.41 17.25 -19.40
CA GLY A 130 -10.16 17.59 -18.20
C GLY A 130 -11.65 17.74 -18.45
N ILE A 131 -12.48 17.33 -17.49
CA ILE A 131 -13.92 17.61 -17.50
C ILE A 131 -14.30 18.30 -16.20
N VAL A 132 -15.09 19.36 -16.30
CA VAL A 132 -15.60 20.12 -15.15
C VAL A 132 -17.12 20.15 -15.19
N GLY A 133 -17.77 19.74 -14.11
CA GLY A 133 -19.22 19.85 -13.92
C GLY A 133 -19.57 20.96 -12.92
N ILE A 134 -20.51 21.83 -13.28
CA ILE A 134 -20.97 22.91 -12.39
C ILE A 134 -22.47 22.79 -12.16
N HIS A 135 -22.85 22.85 -10.88
CA HIS A 135 -24.20 22.82 -10.35
C HIS A 135 -25.00 21.60 -10.86
N ILE A 136 -25.99 21.82 -11.72
CA ILE A 136 -26.87 20.75 -12.26
C ILE A 136 -26.21 19.84 -13.31
N ALA A 137 -24.91 19.96 -13.57
CA ALA A 137 -24.20 19.06 -14.51
C ALA A 137 -24.39 17.55 -14.20
N CYS A 138 -24.55 17.18 -12.92
CA CYS A 138 -24.92 15.83 -12.47
C CYS A 138 -26.33 15.36 -12.90
N GLY A 139 -27.15 16.27 -13.45
CA GLY A 139 -28.43 15.99 -14.09
C GLY A 139 -28.34 15.74 -15.59
N THR A 140 -27.14 15.80 -16.18
CA THR A 140 -26.93 15.55 -17.61
C THR A 140 -26.88 14.05 -17.90
N GLU A 141 -27.55 13.62 -18.98
CA GLU A 141 -27.50 12.25 -19.51
C GLU A 141 -27.73 11.15 -18.45
N ARG A 142 -28.74 11.32 -17.58
CA ARG A 142 -29.06 10.38 -16.46
C ARG A 142 -29.30 8.92 -16.87
N GLU A 143 -29.56 8.66 -18.15
CA GLU A 143 -29.75 7.31 -18.69
C GLU A 143 -28.47 6.71 -19.32
N TRP A 144 -27.39 7.49 -19.41
CA TRP A 144 -26.13 7.05 -20.02
C TRP A 144 -25.13 6.65 -18.94
N ASP A 145 -24.92 5.34 -18.78
CA ASP A 145 -24.08 4.77 -17.72
C ASP A 145 -22.65 5.30 -17.68
N TRP A 146 -22.03 5.50 -18.84
CA TRP A 146 -20.67 6.05 -18.89
C TRP A 146 -20.61 7.49 -18.37
N PHE A 147 -21.59 8.33 -18.75
CA PHE A 147 -21.62 9.73 -18.30
C PHE A 147 -21.86 9.82 -16.80
N LYS A 148 -22.78 9.03 -16.25
CA LYS A 148 -23.05 8.96 -14.81
C LYS A 148 -21.79 8.58 -14.01
N GLN A 149 -21.04 7.59 -14.49
CA GLN A 149 -19.79 7.19 -13.85
C GLN A 149 -18.71 8.27 -13.96
N MET A 150 -18.59 8.92 -15.11
CA MET A 150 -17.64 9.99 -15.37
C MET A 150 -17.91 11.22 -14.49
N ILE A 151 -19.14 11.74 -14.50
CA ILE A 151 -19.54 12.92 -13.72
C ILE A 151 -19.61 12.61 -12.21
N GLY A 152 -19.77 11.34 -11.83
CA GLY A 152 -19.59 10.85 -10.48
C GLY A 152 -20.85 10.82 -9.61
N GLY A 153 -21.99 11.31 -10.10
CA GLY A 153 -23.27 11.23 -9.41
C GLY A 153 -24.45 11.61 -10.30
N THR A 154 -25.62 11.05 -10.00
CA THR A 154 -26.87 11.32 -10.73
C THR A 154 -27.82 12.13 -9.84
N PHE A 155 -28.20 13.34 -10.26
CA PHE A 155 -29.16 14.18 -9.54
C PHE A 155 -30.49 13.46 -9.30
N ASP A 156 -31.00 13.53 -8.07
CA ASP A 156 -32.32 13.01 -7.66
C ASP A 156 -33.30 14.16 -7.34
N PHE A 157 -33.04 14.86 -6.24
CA PHE A 157 -33.87 15.96 -5.75
C PHE A 157 -33.03 16.96 -4.94
N HIS A 158 -33.63 18.09 -4.56
CA HIS A 158 -33.07 19.03 -3.61
C HIS A 158 -34.17 19.67 -2.75
N PRO A 159 -33.92 19.99 -1.48
CA PRO A 159 -34.76 20.91 -0.72
C PRO A 159 -34.77 22.31 -1.36
N ARG A 160 -35.67 23.19 -0.90
CA ARG A 160 -35.72 24.58 -1.39
C ARG A 160 -34.36 25.29 -1.25
N LEU A 161 -34.08 26.22 -2.16
CA LEU A 161 -32.98 27.18 -2.08
C LEU A 161 -32.97 27.87 -0.70
N GLN A 162 -31.89 27.68 0.07
CA GLN A 162 -31.77 28.19 1.43
C GLN A 162 -30.32 28.17 1.94
N LYS A 163 -30.10 28.69 3.15
CA LYS A 163 -28.77 28.69 3.78
C LYS A 163 -28.43 27.35 4.41
N PHE A 164 -27.19 26.91 4.20
CA PHE A 164 -26.61 25.75 4.89
C PHE A 164 -25.08 25.84 4.95
N ASN A 165 -24.49 25.02 5.79
CA ASN A 165 -23.05 24.87 5.90
C ASN A 165 -22.54 23.83 4.90
N VAL A 166 -21.47 24.16 4.18
CA VAL A 166 -20.64 23.22 3.44
C VAL A 166 -19.37 23.00 4.24
N ARG A 167 -19.07 21.75 4.58
CA ARG A 167 -17.86 21.38 5.33
C ARG A 167 -16.79 20.89 4.36
N VAL A 168 -15.57 21.41 4.52
CA VAL A 168 -14.40 20.94 3.75
C VAL A 168 -13.90 19.64 4.37
N VAL A 169 -13.86 18.58 3.57
CA VAL A 169 -13.38 17.24 3.97
C VAL A 169 -11.91 17.06 3.59
N ASP A 170 -11.46 17.74 2.54
CA ASP A 170 -10.10 17.64 2.02
C ASP A 170 -9.56 19.01 1.60
N ASP A 171 -8.92 19.70 2.55
CA ASP A 171 -8.34 21.03 2.38
C ASP A 171 -7.03 21.05 1.56
N LYS A 172 -6.46 19.87 1.26
CA LYS A 172 -5.24 19.75 0.45
C LYS A 172 -5.52 19.96 -1.03
N HIS A 173 -6.75 19.65 -1.47
CA HIS A 173 -7.18 19.78 -2.86
C HIS A 173 -7.20 21.26 -3.31
N PRO A 174 -6.72 21.61 -4.53
CA PRO A 174 -6.63 23.01 -4.98
C PRO A 174 -7.96 23.78 -4.98
N SER A 175 -9.09 23.10 -5.19
CA SER A 175 -10.44 23.70 -5.13
C SER A 175 -10.93 23.96 -3.70
N ALA A 176 -10.31 23.39 -2.68
CA ALA A 176 -10.75 23.48 -1.29
C ALA A 176 -9.80 24.30 -0.40
N ARG A 177 -8.54 24.46 -0.82
CA ARG A 177 -7.47 25.11 -0.04
C ARG A 177 -7.78 26.53 0.44
N ASP A 178 -8.52 27.30 -0.34
CA ASP A 178 -8.87 28.69 -0.01
C ASP A 178 -10.26 28.82 0.62
N ILE A 179 -10.97 27.71 0.79
CA ILE A 179 -12.32 27.67 1.35
C ILE A 179 -12.21 27.45 2.86
N PRO A 180 -12.95 28.22 3.69
CA PRO A 180 -12.96 27.98 5.13
C PRO A 180 -13.47 26.57 5.44
N SER A 181 -12.98 25.97 6.53
CA SER A 181 -13.37 24.61 6.95
C SER A 181 -14.89 24.42 7.06
N VAL A 182 -15.61 25.49 7.38
CA VAL A 182 -17.07 25.61 7.28
C VAL A 182 -17.42 26.82 6.40
N TRP A 183 -17.95 26.56 5.22
CA TRP A 183 -18.38 27.56 4.26
C TRP A 183 -19.89 27.74 4.32
N ASN A 184 -20.35 28.92 4.73
CA ASN A 184 -21.77 29.24 4.79
C ASN A 184 -22.23 29.68 3.41
N VAL A 185 -23.13 28.91 2.80
CA VAL A 185 -23.66 29.17 1.44
C VAL A 185 -25.18 29.31 1.47
N GLU A 186 -25.75 29.92 0.43
CA GLU A 186 -27.18 29.95 0.20
C GLU A 186 -27.47 29.40 -1.20
N ASP A 187 -27.79 28.11 -1.26
CA ASP A 187 -27.81 27.33 -2.50
C ASP A 187 -28.90 26.24 -2.43
N GLU A 188 -28.98 25.40 -3.45
CA GLU A 188 -29.77 24.17 -3.47
C GLU A 188 -28.91 23.00 -3.01
N LEU A 189 -29.29 22.35 -1.90
CA LEU A 189 -28.58 21.16 -1.40
C LEU A 189 -29.00 19.95 -2.23
N TYR A 190 -28.17 19.56 -3.20
CA TYR A 190 -28.47 18.44 -4.07
C TYR A 190 -28.26 17.09 -3.40
N ILE A 191 -29.24 16.22 -3.60
CA ILE A 191 -29.19 14.81 -3.27
C ILE A 191 -29.05 14.02 -4.56
N MET A 192 -28.12 13.05 -4.53
CA MET A 192 -27.84 12.18 -5.67
C MET A 192 -28.50 10.82 -5.45
N LYS A 193 -29.12 10.30 -6.51
CA LYS A 193 -29.78 9.00 -6.52
C LYS A 193 -28.75 7.87 -6.39
N GLU A 194 -27.63 8.07 -7.07
CA GLU A 194 -26.48 7.18 -7.08
C GLU A 194 -25.21 8.03 -7.22
N MET A 195 -24.13 7.55 -6.61
CA MET A 195 -22.81 8.16 -6.63
C MET A 195 -21.81 7.09 -7.07
N ASN A 196 -20.85 7.45 -7.92
CA ASN A 196 -19.77 6.54 -8.28
C ASN A 196 -18.88 6.32 -7.03
N PRO A 197 -18.65 5.07 -6.57
CA PRO A 197 -17.87 4.80 -5.36
C PRO A 197 -16.40 5.21 -5.47
N THR A 198 -15.88 5.47 -6.68
CA THR A 198 -14.49 5.89 -6.91
C THR A 198 -14.26 7.39 -6.73
N VAL A 199 -15.32 8.19 -6.53
CA VAL A 199 -15.14 9.64 -6.37
C VAL A 199 -14.45 9.96 -5.05
N ARG A 200 -13.54 10.92 -5.08
CA ARG A 200 -12.97 11.54 -3.89
C ARG A 200 -13.81 12.76 -3.54
N VAL A 201 -14.54 12.67 -2.43
CA VAL A 201 -15.37 13.77 -1.91
C VAL A 201 -14.46 14.83 -1.28
N LEU A 202 -14.64 16.08 -1.69
CA LEU A 202 -13.84 17.24 -1.27
C LEU A 202 -14.60 18.10 -0.27
N MET A 203 -15.91 18.24 -0.46
CA MET A 203 -16.80 18.99 0.42
C MET A 203 -18.18 18.32 0.51
N VAL A 204 -18.83 18.50 1.66
CA VAL A 204 -20.16 17.96 1.96
C VAL A 204 -21.08 19.06 2.46
N SER A 205 -22.33 19.08 1.98
CA SER A 205 -23.38 19.96 2.47
C SER A 205 -24.06 19.36 3.70
N ASP A 206 -24.21 20.15 4.76
CA ASP A 206 -24.73 19.74 6.05
C ASP A 206 -26.20 20.13 6.23
N PHE A 207 -27.09 19.15 6.14
CA PHE A 207 -28.53 19.36 6.33
C PHE A 207 -28.96 19.33 7.81
N SER A 208 -28.02 19.22 8.76
CA SER A 208 -28.25 19.54 10.18
C SER A 208 -27.96 21.01 10.52
N SER A 209 -27.62 21.83 9.51
CA SER A 209 -27.29 23.24 9.69
C SER A 209 -28.41 23.99 10.42
N PRO A 210 -28.08 24.91 11.36
CA PRO A 210 -29.08 25.70 12.07
C PRO A 210 -30.03 26.43 11.12
N GLY A 211 -31.32 26.15 11.24
CA GLY A 211 -32.37 26.77 10.43
C GLY A 211 -32.60 26.14 9.05
N PHE A 212 -31.90 25.06 8.71
CA PHE A 212 -32.15 24.29 7.48
C PHE A 212 -33.49 23.56 7.56
N GLN A 213 -34.27 23.60 6.48
CA GLN A 213 -35.61 23.04 6.40
C GLN A 213 -35.73 22.12 5.18
N HIS A 214 -36.17 20.89 5.39
CA HIS A 214 -36.50 19.95 4.33
C HIS A 214 -37.86 19.30 4.61
N SER A 215 -38.69 19.16 3.58
CA SER A 215 -39.99 18.46 3.65
C SER A 215 -39.91 17.00 3.21
N GLU A 216 -38.91 16.67 2.39
CA GLU A 216 -38.64 15.31 1.95
C GLU A 216 -37.68 14.61 2.92
N PRO A 217 -37.78 13.28 3.10
CA PRO A 217 -36.82 12.52 3.90
C PRO A 217 -35.42 12.65 3.31
N MET A 218 -34.46 13.13 4.13
CA MET A 218 -33.06 13.15 3.73
C MET A 218 -32.47 11.74 3.82
N PRO A 219 -31.59 11.34 2.87
CA PRO A 219 -30.92 10.05 2.93
C PRO A 219 -29.98 10.00 4.14
N ASP A 220 -29.94 8.85 4.82
CA ASP A 220 -29.04 8.60 5.95
C ASP A 220 -27.68 8.01 5.52
N THR A 221 -27.49 7.76 4.21
CA THR A 221 -26.29 7.17 3.59
C THR A 221 -24.99 7.85 4.01
N PHE A 222 -25.03 9.16 4.26
CA PHE A 222 -23.88 9.98 4.68
C PHE A 222 -24.12 10.69 6.02
N GLY A 223 -24.97 10.12 6.87
CA GLY A 223 -25.33 10.72 8.16
C GLY A 223 -26.15 11.99 7.96
N THR A 224 -25.69 13.13 8.50
CA THR A 224 -26.37 14.43 8.38
C THR A 224 -25.79 15.33 7.29
N VAL A 225 -24.91 14.80 6.45
CA VAL A 225 -24.25 15.54 5.37
C VAL A 225 -24.43 14.81 4.04
N PHE A 226 -24.22 15.47 2.92
CA PHE A 226 -24.23 14.85 1.59
C PHE A 226 -23.14 15.46 0.68
N PRO A 227 -22.45 14.68 -0.17
CA PRO A 227 -21.42 15.21 -1.07
C PRO A 227 -21.93 16.36 -1.95
N SER A 228 -21.18 17.47 -1.95
CA SER A 228 -21.50 18.65 -2.76
C SER A 228 -20.36 19.05 -3.69
N VAL A 229 -19.13 18.60 -3.43
CA VAL A 229 -18.00 18.78 -4.32
C VAL A 229 -17.16 17.51 -4.30
N TRP A 230 -16.81 17.01 -5.48
CA TRP A 230 -15.97 15.81 -5.62
C TRP A 230 -15.08 15.88 -6.86
N CYS A 231 -14.06 15.03 -6.89
CA CYS A 231 -13.27 14.76 -8.08
C CYS A 231 -13.23 13.27 -8.38
N ASN A 232 -12.99 12.93 -9.64
CA ASN A 232 -12.93 11.56 -10.13
C ASN A 232 -11.77 11.40 -11.12
N GLU A 233 -11.17 10.21 -11.15
CA GLU A 233 -10.28 9.78 -12.22
C GLU A 233 -10.95 8.60 -12.93
N PHE A 234 -11.68 8.90 -14.01
CA PHE A 234 -12.47 7.92 -14.73
C PHE A 234 -12.07 7.85 -16.20
N ASP A 235 -11.93 6.63 -16.72
CA ASP A 235 -11.72 6.29 -18.14
C ASP A 235 -10.67 7.16 -18.86
N GLY A 236 -9.51 7.33 -18.22
CA GLY A 236 -8.34 8.05 -18.75
C GLY A 236 -8.26 9.53 -18.38
N GLY A 237 -9.37 10.18 -18.03
CA GLY A 237 -9.45 11.61 -17.74
C GLY A 237 -9.57 11.96 -16.25
N ARG A 238 -9.52 13.26 -15.96
CA ARG A 238 -9.81 13.83 -14.64
C ARG A 238 -11.07 14.67 -14.67
N GLN A 239 -11.98 14.39 -13.75
CA GLN A 239 -13.26 15.08 -13.63
C GLN A 239 -13.34 15.78 -12.29
N TRP A 240 -13.77 17.04 -12.29
CA TRP A 240 -14.06 17.78 -11.06
C TRP A 240 -15.48 18.33 -11.12
N VAL A 241 -16.25 18.16 -10.06
CA VAL A 241 -17.66 18.56 -10.03
C VAL A 241 -17.97 19.30 -8.74
N THR A 242 -18.70 20.42 -8.89
CA THR A 242 -19.35 21.11 -7.78
C THR A 242 -20.85 21.13 -8.03
N ALA A 243 -21.65 20.71 -7.06
CA ALA A 243 -23.11 20.80 -7.09
C ALA A 243 -23.60 22.21 -6.68
N LEU A 244 -22.70 23.07 -6.21
CA LEU A 244 -22.97 24.46 -5.84
C LEU A 244 -22.98 25.37 -7.08
N GLY A 245 -23.57 26.56 -6.92
CA GLY A 245 -23.58 27.63 -7.92
C GLY A 245 -24.95 27.94 -8.52
N HIS A 246 -26.03 27.80 -7.75
CA HIS A 246 -27.38 28.16 -8.23
C HIS A 246 -27.49 29.65 -8.57
N LYS A 247 -26.95 30.55 -7.73
CA LYS A 247 -27.16 31.99 -7.85
C LYS A 247 -26.23 32.62 -8.88
N LYS A 248 -26.72 33.65 -9.58
CA LYS A 248 -25.92 34.43 -10.53
C LYS A 248 -24.76 35.14 -9.83
N GLU A 249 -24.99 35.57 -8.60
CA GLU A 249 -24.04 36.31 -7.77
C GLU A 249 -22.81 35.47 -7.40
N ASP A 250 -22.94 34.14 -7.30
CA ASP A 250 -21.84 33.23 -6.95
C ASP A 250 -20.70 33.33 -7.97
N TYR A 251 -21.02 33.52 -9.25
CA TYR A 251 -20.03 33.66 -10.33
C TYR A 251 -19.30 35.02 -10.34
N SER A 252 -19.55 35.85 -9.32
CA SER A 252 -18.80 37.07 -9.01
C SER A 252 -18.17 37.03 -7.60
N ASP A 253 -18.44 36.00 -6.79
CA ASP A 253 -17.86 35.82 -5.46
C ASP A 253 -16.40 35.31 -5.58
N PRO A 254 -15.40 36.05 -5.07
CA PRO A 254 -14.00 35.63 -5.12
C PRO A 254 -13.72 34.23 -4.55
N LEU A 255 -14.43 33.79 -3.50
CA LEU A 255 -14.25 32.45 -2.92
C LEU A 255 -14.78 31.37 -3.86
N PHE A 256 -15.97 31.57 -4.43
CA PHE A 256 -16.57 30.64 -5.37
C PHE A 256 -15.77 30.55 -6.68
N ILE A 257 -15.28 31.67 -7.18
CA ILE A 257 -14.37 31.71 -8.34
C ILE A 257 -13.06 30.95 -8.01
N SER A 258 -12.49 31.18 -6.82
CA SER A 258 -11.27 30.49 -6.37
C SER A 258 -11.44 28.97 -6.32
N HIS A 259 -12.62 28.52 -5.88
CA HIS A 259 -13.02 27.12 -5.84
C HIS A 259 -13.05 26.49 -7.24
N ILE A 260 -13.75 27.12 -8.19
CA ILE A 260 -13.86 26.64 -9.58
C ILE A 260 -12.47 26.63 -10.24
N VAL A 261 -11.67 27.68 -10.07
CA VAL A 261 -10.32 27.76 -10.63
C VAL A 261 -9.43 26.62 -10.11
N GLY A 262 -9.50 26.32 -8.81
CA GLY A 262 -8.78 25.18 -8.24
C GLY A 262 -9.26 23.83 -8.79
N GLY A 263 -10.57 23.69 -9.05
CA GLY A 263 -11.15 22.50 -9.67
C GLY A 263 -10.68 22.30 -11.10
N LEU A 264 -10.74 23.36 -11.92
CA LEU A 264 -10.28 23.36 -13.30
C LEU A 264 -8.78 23.03 -13.40
N GLN A 265 -7.96 23.59 -12.50
CA GLN A 265 -6.52 23.29 -12.46
C GLN A 265 -6.24 21.82 -12.19
N TRP A 266 -6.98 21.22 -11.27
CA TRP A 266 -6.83 19.82 -10.97
C TRP A 266 -7.27 18.95 -12.15
N ALA A 267 -8.41 19.27 -12.78
CA ALA A 267 -8.89 18.55 -13.97
C ALA A 267 -7.91 18.63 -15.15
N LEU A 268 -7.17 19.75 -15.29
CA LEU A 268 -6.15 19.95 -16.31
C LEU A 268 -4.77 19.42 -15.94
N ALA A 269 -4.54 19.07 -14.67
CA ALA A 269 -3.26 18.54 -14.24
C ALA A 269 -3.09 17.15 -14.86
N LYS A 270 -1.92 16.90 -15.47
CA LYS A 270 -1.60 15.56 -15.97
C LYS A 270 -1.71 14.55 -14.83
N LYS A 271 -2.31 13.40 -15.12
CA LYS A 271 -2.17 12.23 -14.26
C LYS A 271 -0.67 11.99 -14.10
N GLU A 272 -0.19 12.01 -12.86
CA GLU A 272 0.97 11.19 -12.56
C GLU A 272 0.47 9.78 -12.84
N SER A 273 0.78 9.25 -14.03
CA SER A 273 0.75 7.81 -14.20
C SER A 273 1.57 7.20 -13.05
N GLN A 274 1.46 5.90 -12.81
CA GLN A 274 2.64 5.20 -12.34
C GLN A 274 3.75 5.53 -13.33
N ALA A 275 4.50 6.59 -13.03
CA ALA A 275 5.26 7.29 -14.03
C ALA A 275 6.47 6.43 -14.27
N SER A 276 6.42 5.65 -15.35
CA SER A 276 7.64 5.47 -16.11
C SER A 276 8.08 6.85 -16.53
N ILE A 277 9.11 7.35 -15.86
CA ILE A 277 9.86 8.48 -16.37
C ILE A 277 10.28 8.11 -17.80
N ALA A 278 9.96 8.98 -18.75
CA ALA A 278 10.60 8.89 -20.07
C ALA A 278 12.11 9.14 -19.94
N GLY A 279 12.51 9.83 -18.85
CA GLY A 279 13.84 10.15 -18.36
C GLY A 279 14.78 10.79 -19.40
N LYS A 280 15.65 11.69 -18.94
CA LYS A 280 16.77 12.22 -19.71
C LYS A 280 18.09 11.51 -19.40
N GLY A 281 18.17 10.80 -18.26
CA GLY A 281 19.34 10.00 -17.90
C GLY A 281 19.51 8.77 -18.80
N GLU A 282 20.69 8.18 -18.81
CA GLU A 282 20.98 6.93 -19.54
C GLU A 282 21.40 5.84 -18.54
N TRP A 283 21.18 4.56 -18.87
CA TRP A 283 21.80 3.50 -18.08
C TRP A 283 23.31 3.47 -18.35
N ILE A 284 24.10 3.48 -17.27
CA ILE A 284 25.56 3.48 -17.34
C ILE A 284 26.18 2.28 -16.62
N SER A 285 27.32 1.81 -17.13
CA SER A 285 28.06 0.64 -16.64
C SER A 285 29.57 0.73 -16.99
N PHE A 286 30.32 -0.34 -16.76
CA PHE A 286 31.75 -0.49 -17.07
C PHE A 286 32.05 -1.90 -17.67
N ASP A 287 33.14 -2.06 -18.45
CA ASP A 287 33.45 -3.25 -19.27
C ASP A 287 33.59 -4.61 -18.50
N ASN A 288 32.98 -5.67 -19.08
CA ASN A 288 33.21 -7.13 -19.03
C ASN A 288 33.27 -7.91 -17.67
N PRO A 289 32.34 -8.85 -17.36
CA PRO A 289 31.05 -9.20 -17.99
C PRO A 289 29.86 -8.88 -17.07
N GLN A 290 28.84 -8.23 -17.62
CA GLN A 290 27.58 -7.89 -16.94
C GLN A 290 26.74 -9.11 -16.46
N THR A 291 27.30 -10.32 -16.54
CA THR A 291 26.66 -11.61 -16.23
C THR A 291 27.34 -12.38 -15.11
N VAL A 292 28.39 -11.85 -14.48
CA VAL A 292 29.08 -12.53 -13.36
C VAL A 292 28.30 -12.27 -12.06
N PRO A 293 27.90 -13.33 -11.34
CA PRO A 293 27.31 -13.17 -10.00
C PRO A 293 28.19 -12.34 -9.07
N ASN A 294 27.58 -11.68 -8.09
CA ASN A 294 28.30 -10.96 -7.03
C ASN A 294 29.23 -9.83 -7.54
N THR A 295 28.79 -9.07 -8.55
CA THR A 295 29.58 -7.96 -9.10
C THR A 295 29.31 -6.69 -8.30
N TRP A 296 30.38 -6.01 -7.87
CA TRP A 296 30.30 -4.71 -7.19
C TRP A 296 30.89 -3.62 -8.07
N MET A 297 30.20 -2.50 -8.22
CA MET A 297 30.66 -1.38 -9.05
C MET A 297 30.59 -0.06 -8.31
N ILE A 298 31.63 0.74 -8.48
CA ILE A 298 31.70 2.13 -8.02
C ILE A 298 31.24 3.04 -9.14
N PHE A 299 30.38 4.00 -8.82
CA PHE A 299 30.03 5.13 -9.67
C PHE A 299 30.30 6.42 -8.89
N ARG A 300 30.93 7.39 -9.54
CA ARG A 300 31.27 8.69 -8.95
C ARG A 300 31.06 9.81 -9.97
N LYS A 301 30.40 10.88 -9.55
CA LYS A 301 30.29 12.13 -10.30
C LYS A 301 30.63 13.30 -9.40
N ASP A 302 31.54 14.15 -9.88
CA ASP A 302 31.84 15.43 -9.25
C ASP A 302 31.16 16.51 -10.09
N ILE A 303 30.46 17.43 -9.42
CA ILE A 303 29.70 18.51 -10.04
C ILE A 303 30.00 19.83 -9.33
N VAL A 304 29.76 20.94 -10.02
CA VAL A 304 29.79 22.28 -9.44
C VAL A 304 28.39 22.87 -9.56
N LEU A 305 27.85 23.39 -8.46
CA LEU A 305 26.54 24.01 -8.41
C LEU A 305 26.68 25.49 -8.07
N ASP A 306 26.08 26.36 -8.89
CA ASP A 306 26.02 27.79 -8.59
C ASP A 306 25.09 28.07 -7.40
N GLU A 307 23.97 27.36 -7.34
CA GLU A 307 23.00 27.39 -6.25
C GLU A 307 22.44 25.98 -6.01
N VAL A 308 22.07 25.67 -4.77
CA VAL A 308 21.35 24.43 -4.44
C VAL A 308 19.85 24.73 -4.41
N PRO A 309 19.03 24.07 -5.25
CA PRO A 309 17.58 24.28 -5.23
C PRO A 309 16.99 23.83 -3.88
N SER A 310 15.87 24.44 -3.48
CA SER A 310 15.21 24.11 -2.20
C SER A 310 14.74 22.65 -2.09
N GLN A 311 14.51 21.99 -3.22
CA GLN A 311 14.19 20.58 -3.34
C GLN A 311 14.85 20.03 -4.61
N LEU A 312 15.40 18.83 -4.53
CA LEU A 312 15.95 18.10 -5.66
C LEU A 312 15.85 16.62 -5.37
N THR A 313 14.89 15.96 -6.01
CA THR A 313 14.71 14.52 -5.90
C THR A 313 15.54 13.80 -6.98
N ALA A 314 16.32 12.82 -6.55
CA ALA A 314 17.03 11.89 -7.42
C ALA A 314 16.18 10.62 -7.63
N ASN A 315 15.91 10.28 -8.89
CA ASN A 315 15.40 9.00 -9.34
C ASN A 315 16.59 8.05 -9.56
N ILE A 316 16.67 6.97 -8.78
CA ILE A 316 17.81 6.05 -8.80
C ILE A 316 17.30 4.63 -9.08
N ALA A 317 17.78 3.99 -10.15
CA ALA A 317 17.48 2.60 -10.44
C ALA A 317 18.77 1.80 -10.64
N VAL A 318 18.79 0.58 -10.11
CA VAL A 318 19.91 -0.36 -10.26
C VAL A 318 19.37 -1.78 -10.40
N ASP A 319 20.20 -2.66 -10.91
CA ASP A 319 20.08 -4.09 -10.66
C ASP A 319 21.36 -4.53 -9.92
N SER A 320 21.37 -4.76 -8.60
CA SER A 320 20.23 -5.13 -7.76
C SER A 320 20.05 -4.26 -6.49
N LYS A 321 21.14 -3.81 -5.88
CA LYS A 321 21.14 -2.98 -4.65
C LYS A 321 22.19 -1.86 -4.75
N TYR A 322 21.99 -0.75 -4.04
CA TYR A 322 22.98 0.33 -4.00
C TYR A 322 23.17 1.00 -2.64
N TRP A 323 24.26 1.73 -2.48
CA TRP A 323 24.51 2.66 -1.36
C TRP A 323 24.93 4.00 -1.92
N LEU A 324 24.38 5.09 -1.38
CA LEU A 324 24.58 6.45 -1.88
C LEU A 324 25.32 7.30 -0.85
N TRP A 325 26.38 7.98 -1.29
CA TRP A 325 27.05 9.05 -0.56
C TRP A 325 27.00 10.35 -1.33
N ILE A 326 26.76 11.45 -0.62
CA ILE A 326 26.88 12.81 -1.15
C ILE A 326 27.71 13.61 -0.15
N ASN A 327 28.80 14.24 -0.62
CA ASN A 327 29.68 15.07 0.20
C ASN A 327 30.11 14.40 1.51
N ASP A 328 30.70 13.21 1.43
CA ASP A 328 31.18 12.38 2.54
C ASP A 328 30.10 11.75 3.43
N ARG A 329 28.83 12.15 3.28
CA ARG A 329 27.69 11.66 4.07
C ARG A 329 27.00 10.51 3.37
N LEU A 330 26.74 9.44 4.12
CA LEU A 330 25.87 8.34 3.70
C LEU A 330 24.43 8.85 3.67
N VAL A 331 23.79 8.78 2.50
CA VAL A 331 22.42 9.26 2.25
C VAL A 331 21.43 8.10 2.22
N VAL A 332 21.81 6.99 1.57
CA VAL A 332 21.00 5.76 1.51
C VAL A 332 21.88 4.58 1.91
N PHE A 333 21.49 3.89 2.98
CA PHE A 333 22.05 2.61 3.37
C PHE A 333 21.18 1.48 2.81
N GLU A 334 21.62 0.89 1.70
CA GLU A 334 20.89 -0.09 0.89
C GLU A 334 19.60 0.47 0.25
N GLY A 335 19.70 0.96 -0.97
CA GLY A 335 18.58 1.22 -1.86
C GLY A 335 18.42 0.14 -2.93
N GLY A 336 17.40 0.29 -3.76
CA GLY A 336 17.01 -0.70 -4.77
C GLY A 336 16.16 -1.82 -4.18
N LEU A 337 15.15 -2.22 -4.94
CA LEU A 337 14.34 -3.40 -4.65
C LEU A 337 14.86 -4.59 -5.44
N LYS A 338 14.67 -5.80 -4.92
CA LYS A 338 14.78 -7.01 -5.76
C LYS A 338 13.91 -6.83 -7.00
N ARG A 339 14.53 -6.90 -8.18
CA ARG A 339 13.86 -6.73 -9.47
C ARG A 339 12.73 -7.73 -9.64
N GLY A 340 11.53 -7.19 -9.88
CA GLY A 340 10.28 -7.96 -9.92
C GLY A 340 8.95 -7.22 -10.19
N PRO A 341 8.86 -5.94 -10.61
CA PRO A 341 7.54 -5.31 -10.85
C PRO A 341 6.74 -5.99 -11.96
N ALA A 342 7.47 -6.45 -12.99
CA ALA A 342 7.02 -7.24 -14.12
C ALA A 342 8.27 -7.86 -14.78
N ARG A 343 8.10 -8.79 -15.74
CA ARG A 343 9.25 -9.44 -16.43
C ARG A 343 10.20 -8.47 -17.13
N ASN A 344 9.69 -7.33 -17.61
CA ASN A 344 10.43 -6.32 -18.38
C ASN A 344 10.35 -4.94 -17.70
N ALA A 345 10.45 -4.91 -16.37
CA ALA A 345 10.40 -3.66 -15.62
C ALA A 345 11.38 -3.67 -14.43
N THR A 346 11.78 -2.49 -13.99
CA THR A 346 12.73 -2.29 -12.89
C THR A 346 12.23 -1.21 -11.96
N TYR A 347 12.41 -1.39 -10.65
CA TYR A 347 12.04 -0.37 -9.68
C TYR A 347 13.08 0.76 -9.66
N TYR A 348 12.62 2.00 -9.50
CA TYR A 348 13.48 3.13 -9.14
C TYR A 348 13.05 3.73 -7.79
N ASP A 349 14.03 4.17 -7.00
CA ASP A 349 13.83 4.90 -5.76
C ASP A 349 13.79 6.41 -6.05
N GLU A 350 13.01 7.15 -5.26
CA GLU A 350 13.06 8.61 -5.19
C GLU A 350 13.75 9.02 -3.88
N VAL A 351 14.81 9.81 -3.99
CA VAL A 351 15.62 10.25 -2.84
C VAL A 351 15.76 11.76 -2.86
N GLU A 352 15.35 12.43 -1.79
CA GLU A 352 15.57 13.87 -1.66
C GLU A 352 17.05 14.16 -1.37
N ILE A 353 17.75 14.81 -2.32
CA ILE A 353 19.19 15.01 -2.26
C ILE A 353 19.63 16.46 -1.99
N ALA A 354 18.74 17.45 -2.12
CA ALA A 354 19.12 18.85 -1.86
C ALA A 354 19.76 19.09 -0.48
N PRO A 355 19.28 18.48 0.63
CA PRO A 355 19.87 18.67 1.96
C PRO A 355 21.33 18.18 2.11
N TYR A 356 21.85 17.45 1.14
CA TYR A 356 23.20 16.89 1.17
C TYR A 356 24.17 17.61 0.21
N LEU A 357 23.66 18.53 -0.60
CA LEU A 357 24.42 19.34 -1.54
C LEU A 357 24.84 20.68 -0.91
N THR A 358 25.88 21.29 -1.48
CA THR A 358 26.39 22.61 -1.10
C THR A 358 26.60 23.46 -2.34
N GLU A 359 26.59 24.79 -2.23
CA GLU A 359 27.09 25.66 -3.31
C GLU A 359 28.58 25.34 -3.59
N GLY A 360 28.98 25.37 -4.86
CA GLY A 360 30.32 25.00 -5.32
C GLY A 360 30.48 23.49 -5.56
N ASP A 361 31.64 22.94 -5.18
CA ASP A 361 32.01 21.55 -5.48
C ASP A 361 31.19 20.54 -4.69
N ASN A 362 30.64 19.55 -5.38
CA ASN A 362 29.92 18.42 -4.81
C ASN A 362 30.41 17.10 -5.38
N THR A 363 30.40 16.07 -4.54
CA THR A 363 30.67 14.69 -4.96
C THR A 363 29.46 13.82 -4.68
N ILE A 364 29.02 13.08 -5.70
CA ILE A 364 27.99 12.04 -5.62
C ILE A 364 28.68 10.70 -5.91
N ALA A 365 28.53 9.75 -5.01
CA ALA A 365 29.15 8.43 -5.12
C ALA A 365 28.13 7.32 -4.82
N VAL A 366 28.07 6.31 -5.69
CA VAL A 366 27.14 5.19 -5.60
C VAL A 366 27.93 3.88 -5.67
N LEU A 367 27.72 3.00 -4.70
CA LEU A 367 28.18 1.60 -4.76
C LEU A 367 27.00 0.76 -5.23
N VAL A 368 27.16 -0.04 -6.27
CA VAL A 368 26.13 -0.96 -6.77
C VAL A 368 26.57 -2.39 -6.54
N TRP A 369 25.69 -3.20 -5.95
CA TRP A 369 25.82 -4.65 -5.90
C TRP A 369 24.84 -5.29 -6.87
N HIS A 370 25.38 -5.90 -7.92
CA HIS A 370 24.64 -6.73 -8.85
C HIS A 370 24.72 -8.18 -8.42
N PHE A 371 23.57 -8.77 -8.06
CA PHE A 371 23.53 -10.17 -7.64
C PHE A 371 23.93 -11.11 -8.78
N GLY A 372 23.51 -10.81 -10.01
CA GLY A 372 23.80 -11.61 -11.20
C GLY A 372 23.21 -13.03 -11.18
N LYS A 373 22.20 -13.28 -10.33
CA LYS A 373 21.59 -14.61 -10.14
C LYS A 373 20.07 -14.54 -10.10
N ASN A 374 19.42 -15.48 -10.78
CA ASN A 374 17.99 -15.73 -10.57
C ASN A 374 17.75 -16.45 -9.25
N SER A 375 16.61 -16.17 -8.62
CA SER A 375 16.25 -16.76 -7.33
C SER A 375 14.72 -16.89 -7.19
N PHE A 376 14.27 -17.34 -6.01
CA PHE A 376 12.83 -17.40 -5.69
C PHE A 376 12.22 -16.03 -5.38
N SER A 377 13.04 -14.98 -5.28
CA SER A 377 12.61 -13.60 -4.96
C SER A 377 13.17 -12.52 -5.88
N HIS A 378 13.94 -12.90 -6.89
CA HIS A 378 14.61 -11.95 -7.78
C HIS A 378 14.75 -12.52 -9.19
N ALA A 379 14.43 -11.68 -10.17
CA ALA A 379 14.66 -11.95 -11.58
C ALA A 379 15.79 -11.08 -12.12
N ASN A 380 16.93 -11.71 -12.38
CA ASN A 380 18.13 -11.04 -12.86
C ASN A 380 17.90 -10.47 -14.27
N SER A 381 18.22 -9.19 -14.49
CA SER A 381 18.24 -8.62 -15.85
C SER A 381 19.43 -9.09 -16.69
N GLY A 382 20.51 -9.55 -16.06
CA GLY A 382 21.78 -9.84 -16.73
C GLY A 382 22.57 -8.57 -17.10
N VAL A 383 22.20 -7.41 -16.55
CA VAL A 383 22.92 -6.15 -16.71
C VAL A 383 23.17 -5.52 -15.35
N CYS A 384 24.44 -5.33 -14.99
CA CYS A 384 24.84 -4.44 -13.90
C CYS A 384 24.87 -3.00 -14.42
N GLY A 385 24.04 -2.12 -13.87
CA GLY A 385 24.00 -0.73 -14.30
C GLY A 385 23.39 0.21 -13.26
N LEU A 386 23.66 1.50 -13.45
CA LEU A 386 23.08 2.59 -12.69
C LEU A 386 22.27 3.49 -13.63
N PHE A 387 21.06 3.80 -13.22
CA PHE A 387 20.30 4.93 -13.70
C PHE A 387 20.22 5.97 -12.59
N PHE A 388 20.52 7.22 -12.90
CA PHE A 388 20.44 8.34 -11.96
C PHE A 388 19.92 9.58 -12.68
N GLU A 389 18.90 10.21 -12.12
CA GLU A 389 18.36 11.46 -12.65
C GLU A 389 17.89 12.37 -11.53
N ALA A 390 18.41 13.58 -11.46
CA ALA A 390 17.89 14.63 -10.59
C ALA A 390 17.77 15.93 -11.40
N ILE A 391 16.54 16.42 -11.57
CA ILE A 391 16.23 17.56 -12.43
C ILE A 391 15.40 18.58 -11.66
N SER A 392 15.82 19.84 -11.73
CA SER A 392 15.07 21.02 -11.34
C SER A 392 15.16 22.07 -12.46
N PRO A 393 14.49 23.23 -12.37
CA PRO A 393 14.63 24.29 -13.38
C PRO A 393 16.07 24.81 -13.55
N THR A 394 16.92 24.71 -12.52
CA THR A 394 18.29 25.29 -12.52
C THR A 394 19.41 24.24 -12.44
N VAL A 395 19.10 23.00 -12.05
CA VAL A 395 20.08 21.92 -11.88
C VAL A 395 19.63 20.67 -12.64
N GLU A 396 20.53 20.09 -13.42
CA GLU A 396 20.34 18.81 -14.11
C GLU A 396 21.54 17.89 -13.84
N ILE A 397 21.31 16.78 -13.14
CA ILE A 397 22.32 15.76 -12.82
C ILE A 397 21.83 14.43 -13.38
N LEU A 398 22.45 13.99 -14.48
CA LEU A 398 22.07 12.77 -15.20
C LEU A 398 23.16 11.71 -15.13
N SER A 399 22.78 10.43 -15.15
CA SER A 399 23.64 9.31 -15.50
C SER A 399 23.99 9.37 -16.99
N ASP A 400 25.28 9.48 -17.28
CA ASP A 400 25.86 9.67 -18.61
C ASP A 400 27.35 9.26 -18.60
N ARG A 401 28.04 9.41 -19.73
CA ARG A 401 29.47 9.08 -19.86
C ARG A 401 30.42 9.95 -19.03
N THR A 402 29.94 10.99 -18.35
CA THR A 402 30.77 11.84 -17.48
C THR A 402 30.97 11.25 -16.09
N TRP A 403 30.11 10.28 -15.70
CA TRP A 403 30.35 9.48 -14.52
C TRP A 403 31.65 8.67 -14.67
N ARG A 404 32.33 8.47 -13.55
CA ARG A 404 33.57 7.69 -13.49
C ARG A 404 33.43 6.56 -12.49
N GLY A 405 34.15 5.47 -12.69
CA GLY A 405 34.04 4.32 -11.83
C GLY A 405 34.76 3.09 -12.36
N GLY A 406 34.23 1.92 -11.99
CA GLY A 406 34.74 0.62 -12.37
C GLY A 406 34.24 -0.49 -11.44
N VAL A 407 34.57 -1.72 -11.78
CA VAL A 407 34.39 -2.88 -10.90
C VAL A 407 35.24 -2.68 -9.64
N TYR A 408 34.66 -2.98 -8.48
CA TYR A 408 35.34 -2.85 -7.20
C TYR A 408 35.89 -4.20 -6.72
N ASP A 409 37.06 -4.57 -7.25
CA ASP A 409 37.73 -5.88 -7.04
C ASP A 409 38.11 -6.20 -5.58
N ALA A 410 37.87 -5.29 -4.64
CA ALA A 410 37.96 -5.60 -3.21
C ALA A 410 36.81 -6.52 -2.77
N TYR A 411 35.66 -6.46 -3.43
CA TYR A 411 34.59 -7.43 -3.23
C TYR A 411 34.81 -8.64 -4.13
N GLU A 412 34.91 -9.81 -3.51
CA GLU A 412 35.22 -11.09 -4.14
C GLU A 412 34.19 -12.16 -3.78
N ASP A 413 34.24 -13.27 -4.51
CA ASP A 413 33.54 -14.50 -4.15
C ASP A 413 34.25 -15.27 -3.04
N THR A 414 33.47 -15.92 -2.17
CA THR A 414 34.00 -16.91 -1.22
C THR A 414 34.25 -18.26 -1.90
N GLY A 415 34.98 -19.15 -1.22
CA GLY A 415 34.96 -20.58 -1.56
C GLY A 415 33.64 -21.26 -1.16
N ALA A 416 33.47 -22.53 -1.57
CA ALA A 416 32.38 -23.38 -1.08
C ALA A 416 32.42 -23.54 0.46
N PRO A 417 31.29 -23.84 1.13
CA PRO A 417 29.95 -23.99 0.56
C PRO A 417 29.31 -22.64 0.19
N PHE A 418 28.56 -22.63 -0.91
CA PHE A 418 27.82 -21.46 -1.39
C PHE A 418 26.40 -21.40 -0.79
N PRO A 419 25.76 -20.22 -0.78
CA PRO A 419 24.33 -20.11 -0.48
C PRO A 419 23.51 -21.00 -1.42
N ASN A 420 22.39 -21.49 -0.92
CA ASN A 420 21.50 -22.35 -1.69
C ASN A 420 20.88 -21.61 -2.90
N TYR A 421 20.43 -22.38 -3.90
CA TYR A 421 19.98 -21.84 -5.20
C TYR A 421 18.70 -20.98 -5.13
N ARG A 422 18.00 -20.97 -4.00
CA ARG A 422 16.79 -20.15 -3.80
C ARG A 422 17.13 -18.68 -3.52
N LEU A 423 18.37 -18.39 -3.11
CA LEU A 423 18.86 -17.04 -2.80
C LEU A 423 19.60 -16.42 -3.98
N SER A 424 19.28 -15.16 -4.27
CA SER A 424 19.97 -14.34 -5.27
C SER A 424 21.33 -13.85 -4.77
N GLU A 425 21.40 -13.61 -3.47
CA GLU A 425 22.56 -13.10 -2.75
C GLU A 425 23.68 -14.15 -2.75
N SER A 426 24.91 -13.69 -3.02
CA SER A 426 26.13 -14.47 -2.82
C SER A 426 26.70 -14.22 -1.43
N ASN A 427 27.59 -15.10 -0.98
CA ASN A 427 28.47 -14.75 0.12
C ASN A 427 29.37 -13.59 -0.32
N ILE A 428 29.72 -12.72 0.61
CA ILE A 428 30.61 -11.58 0.35
C ILE A 428 31.97 -11.85 0.97
N ARG A 429 33.03 -11.81 0.17
CA ARG A 429 34.39 -11.65 0.68
C ARG A 429 34.87 -10.24 0.38
N PHE A 430 35.44 -9.56 1.36
CA PHE A 430 36.08 -8.26 1.14
C PHE A 430 37.57 -8.33 1.43
N ASP A 431 38.41 -8.06 0.42
CA ASP A 431 39.86 -7.97 0.55
C ASP A 431 40.31 -6.53 0.75
N ALA A 432 40.59 -6.16 2.01
CA ALA A 432 40.99 -4.81 2.38
C ALA A 432 42.32 -4.36 1.72
N ARG A 433 43.15 -5.31 1.25
CA ARG A 433 44.41 -4.99 0.54
C ARG A 433 44.15 -4.43 -0.85
N LYS A 434 42.97 -4.69 -1.42
CA LYS A 434 42.52 -4.21 -2.74
C LYS A 434 41.57 -3.01 -2.64
N ALA A 435 41.24 -2.56 -1.43
CA ALA A 435 40.29 -1.46 -1.23
C ALA A 435 40.78 -0.16 -1.89
N ILE A 436 39.90 0.49 -2.65
CA ILE A 436 40.15 1.80 -3.23
C ILE A 436 39.82 2.82 -2.13
N LYS A 437 40.84 3.45 -1.54
CA LYS A 437 40.60 4.36 -0.42
C LYS A 437 39.89 5.64 -0.89
N ASN A 438 38.93 6.10 -0.09
CA ASN A 438 38.25 7.40 -0.25
C ASN A 438 37.51 7.62 -1.58
N TRP A 439 37.21 6.57 -2.36
CA TRP A 439 36.50 6.71 -3.64
C TRP A 439 35.12 7.40 -3.50
N ASN A 440 34.49 7.27 -2.32
CA ASN A 440 33.19 7.84 -1.97
C ASN A 440 33.30 9.19 -1.20
N LYS A 441 34.50 9.75 -1.08
CA LYS A 441 34.75 11.01 -0.34
C LYS A 441 35.07 12.18 -1.28
N LYS A 442 34.89 13.43 -0.85
CA LYS A 442 35.23 14.61 -1.67
C LYS A 442 36.70 14.59 -2.08
N ILE A 443 37.59 14.25 -1.14
CA ILE A 443 39.02 14.10 -1.40
C ILE A 443 39.30 12.68 -1.90
N PHE A 444 39.61 12.55 -3.18
CA PHE A 444 40.02 11.30 -3.82
C PHE A 444 41.17 11.56 -4.79
N ASP A 445 42.30 10.87 -4.59
CA ASP A 445 43.54 11.00 -5.36
C ASP A 445 43.75 9.86 -6.37
N GLY A 446 42.87 8.86 -6.38
CA GLY A 446 42.90 7.75 -7.31
C GLY A 446 42.38 8.11 -8.71
N ARG A 447 42.47 7.15 -9.64
CA ARG A 447 41.96 7.27 -11.01
C ARG A 447 40.83 6.28 -11.23
N LEU A 448 39.73 6.76 -11.81
CA LEU A 448 38.57 5.96 -12.20
C LEU A 448 38.30 6.15 -13.70
N SER A 449 37.81 5.11 -14.35
CA SER A 449 37.52 5.12 -15.79
C SER A 449 36.19 5.80 -16.06
N PRO A 450 35.99 6.47 -17.22
CA PRO A 450 34.68 6.96 -17.64
C PRO A 450 33.69 5.82 -17.83
N ALA A 451 32.40 6.08 -17.56
CA ALA A 451 31.34 5.12 -17.74
C ALA A 451 31.00 4.89 -19.22
N SER A 452 30.57 3.68 -19.56
CA SER A 452 29.96 3.33 -20.84
C SER A 452 28.44 3.35 -20.73
N LEU A 453 27.74 3.57 -21.84
CA LEU A 453 26.28 3.42 -21.89
C LEU A 453 25.92 1.94 -22.02
N SER A 454 24.96 1.48 -21.24
CA SER A 454 24.47 0.10 -21.25
C SER A 454 23.07 -0.07 -21.86
N GLY A 455 22.37 1.02 -22.21
CA GLY A 455 21.06 0.99 -22.87
C GLY A 455 20.20 2.23 -22.52
N SER A 456 19.10 2.43 -23.24
CA SER A 456 18.13 3.51 -22.95
C SER A 456 17.11 3.10 -21.88
N ILE A 457 16.35 4.08 -21.36
CA ILE A 457 15.37 3.98 -20.24
C ILE A 457 14.23 2.96 -20.43
N SER A 458 14.12 2.28 -21.56
CA SER A 458 13.08 1.27 -21.78
C SER A 458 13.56 0.03 -22.52
N ASP A 459 14.86 -0.09 -22.77
CA ASP A 459 15.41 -1.22 -23.49
C ASP A 459 15.41 -2.48 -22.63
N THR A 460 15.05 -3.61 -23.23
CA THR A 460 15.32 -4.90 -22.61
C THR A 460 16.84 -5.09 -22.50
N PRO A 461 17.36 -5.63 -21.39
CA PRO A 461 16.63 -6.36 -20.36
C PRO A 461 16.20 -5.54 -19.13
N LEU A 462 16.58 -4.27 -18.99
CA LEU A 462 16.25 -3.45 -17.81
C LEU A 462 14.80 -2.93 -17.82
N GLY A 463 14.28 -2.64 -19.01
CA GLY A 463 12.86 -2.41 -19.26
C GLY A 463 12.29 -1.15 -18.61
N GLN A 464 10.96 -1.08 -18.46
CA GLN A 464 10.25 0.10 -17.98
C GLN A 464 10.60 0.39 -16.51
N LEU A 465 10.94 1.65 -16.20
CA LEU A 465 11.11 2.11 -14.83
C LEU A 465 9.77 2.25 -14.13
N VAL A 466 9.64 1.66 -12.95
CA VAL A 466 8.45 1.69 -12.10
C VAL A 466 8.84 2.27 -10.75
N LYS A 467 8.11 3.27 -10.27
CA LYS A 467 8.39 3.87 -8.97
C LYS A 467 8.31 2.81 -7.86
N ARG A 468 9.27 2.84 -6.94
CA ARG A 468 9.24 2.05 -5.69
C ARG A 468 7.91 2.31 -4.96
N PRO A 469 7.07 1.30 -4.73
CA PRO A 469 5.74 1.49 -4.14
C PRO A 469 5.72 1.38 -2.60
N ILE A 470 6.88 1.15 -1.96
CA ILE A 470 7.07 0.98 -0.52
C ILE A 470 8.14 1.96 -0.01
N PRO A 471 8.20 2.31 1.29
CA PRO A 471 9.25 3.19 1.81
C PRO A 471 10.65 2.58 1.67
N LEU A 472 11.70 3.42 1.75
CA LEU A 472 13.09 2.96 1.94
C LEU A 472 13.21 2.20 3.27
N TRP A 473 14.33 1.52 3.49
CA TRP A 473 14.51 0.74 4.72
C TRP A 473 14.62 1.62 5.95
N LYS A 474 14.06 1.13 7.06
CA LYS A 474 14.32 1.68 8.38
C LYS A 474 15.72 1.25 8.82
N ASP A 475 16.65 2.19 8.82
CA ASP A 475 18.01 2.04 9.32
C ASP A 475 18.07 2.44 10.80
N TYR A 476 18.35 1.48 11.68
CA TYR A 476 18.44 1.71 13.12
C TYR A 476 19.81 2.25 13.57
N GLY A 477 20.75 2.41 12.64
CA GLY A 477 22.11 2.79 12.93
C GLY A 477 22.97 1.63 13.42
N LEU A 478 24.27 1.89 13.59
CA LEU A 478 25.19 0.93 14.21
C LEU A 478 24.95 0.88 15.72
N ALA A 479 24.79 -0.33 16.24
CA ALA A 479 24.60 -0.63 17.65
C ALA A 479 25.69 -1.59 18.17
N ALA A 480 25.99 -1.48 19.46
CA ALA A 480 26.81 -2.46 20.15
C ALA A 480 26.00 -3.73 20.41
N TYR A 481 26.68 -4.89 20.40
CA TYR A 481 26.05 -6.15 20.77
C TYR A 481 25.68 -6.17 22.27
N PRO A 482 24.46 -6.60 22.64
CA PRO A 482 24.07 -6.82 24.04
C PRO A 482 25.03 -7.68 24.86
N ASP A 483 25.62 -8.70 24.25
CA ASP A 483 26.58 -9.60 24.90
C ASP A 483 27.55 -10.20 23.86
N VAL A 484 28.80 -10.41 24.25
CA VAL A 484 29.85 -11.02 23.40
C VAL A 484 30.58 -12.09 24.19
N ARG A 485 30.54 -13.33 23.71
CA ARG A 485 31.14 -14.50 24.36
C ARG A 485 32.19 -15.13 23.46
N GLN A 486 33.36 -15.44 24.00
CA GLN A 486 34.38 -16.18 23.28
C GLN A 486 34.23 -17.69 23.47
N SER A 487 34.36 -18.44 22.38
CA SER A 487 34.37 -19.91 22.36
C SER A 487 35.43 -20.38 21.36
N GLY A 488 36.64 -20.67 21.85
CA GLY A 488 37.79 -20.96 20.98
C GLY A 488 38.23 -19.71 20.21
N ASP A 489 38.32 -19.84 18.89
CA ASP A 489 38.62 -18.77 17.93
C ASP A 489 37.39 -17.92 17.56
N THR A 490 36.22 -18.25 18.09
CA THR A 490 34.95 -17.64 17.69
C THR A 490 34.43 -16.70 18.77
N LEU A 491 34.11 -15.46 18.38
CA LEU A 491 33.36 -14.49 19.18
C LEU A 491 31.87 -14.58 18.79
N LYS A 492 31.02 -15.01 19.71
CA LYS A 492 29.57 -15.11 19.56
C LYS A 492 28.90 -13.89 20.16
N CYS A 493 28.26 -13.10 19.33
CA CYS A 493 27.67 -11.81 19.67
C CYS A 493 26.14 -11.95 19.66
N THR A 494 25.49 -11.73 20.80
CA THR A 494 24.03 -11.89 20.95
C THR A 494 23.29 -10.72 20.31
N LEU A 495 22.17 -11.00 19.64
CA LEU A 495 21.23 -10.00 19.12
C LEU A 495 20.00 -9.89 20.03
N PRO A 496 19.28 -8.76 20.05
CA PRO A 496 18.12 -8.58 20.93
C PRO A 496 16.95 -9.53 20.62
N TYR A 497 16.88 -10.00 19.38
CA TYR A 497 15.93 -10.99 18.86
C TYR A 497 16.45 -11.48 17.49
N ASN A 498 15.69 -12.34 16.79
CA ASN A 498 15.99 -12.65 15.39
C ASN A 498 15.81 -11.41 14.50
N CYS A 499 16.87 -10.69 14.16
CA CYS A 499 16.79 -9.46 13.36
C CYS A 499 17.62 -9.54 12.09
N HIS A 500 17.27 -8.69 11.12
CA HIS A 500 18.06 -8.46 9.92
C HIS A 500 19.24 -7.53 10.23
N ILE A 501 20.46 -8.01 10.01
CA ILE A 501 21.67 -7.26 10.37
C ILE A 501 22.74 -7.25 9.29
N THR A 502 23.59 -6.23 9.33
CA THR A 502 24.92 -6.19 8.73
C THR A 502 25.98 -6.15 9.84
N PRO A 503 26.98 -7.05 9.83
CA PRO A 503 28.02 -7.06 10.86
C PRO A 503 29.11 -6.02 10.57
N TYR A 504 29.58 -5.36 11.62
CA TYR A 504 30.72 -4.43 11.61
C TYR A 504 31.86 -4.96 12.48
N LEU A 505 33.09 -4.72 12.06
CA LEU A 505 34.30 -4.98 12.83
C LEU A 505 35.28 -3.82 12.73
N LYS A 506 36.01 -3.60 13.82
CA LYS A 506 37.23 -2.81 13.87
C LYS A 506 38.33 -3.65 14.49
N VAL A 507 39.46 -3.77 13.80
CA VAL A 507 40.54 -4.69 14.19
C VAL A 507 41.91 -4.05 13.96
N ARG A 508 42.92 -4.60 14.62
CA ARG A 508 44.33 -4.40 14.30
C ARG A 508 44.95 -5.75 13.97
N ALA A 509 45.54 -5.86 12.78
CA ALA A 509 46.03 -7.13 12.26
C ALA A 509 47.20 -6.93 11.28
N SER A 510 47.92 -8.02 11.01
CA SER A 510 48.81 -8.09 9.86
C SER A 510 48.03 -8.37 8.58
N ALA A 511 48.53 -7.90 7.43
CA ALA A 511 47.83 -8.09 6.17
C ALA A 511 47.66 -9.57 5.77
N GLY A 512 46.47 -9.94 5.28
CA GLY A 512 46.18 -11.21 4.63
C GLY A 512 45.50 -12.28 5.50
N GLN A 513 45.19 -11.99 6.75
CA GLN A 513 44.40 -12.90 7.60
C GLN A 513 42.90 -12.76 7.31
N THR A 514 42.17 -13.87 7.32
CA THR A 514 40.72 -13.92 7.02
C THR A 514 39.89 -14.05 8.30
N ILE A 515 38.95 -13.13 8.51
CA ILE A 515 37.90 -13.21 9.53
C ILE A 515 36.62 -13.72 8.86
N HIS A 516 35.97 -14.74 9.42
CA HIS A 516 34.66 -15.20 8.93
C HIS A 516 33.54 -14.62 9.77
N MET A 517 32.44 -14.22 9.12
CA MET A 517 31.24 -13.66 9.75
C MET A 517 30.01 -14.45 9.29
N LEU A 518 29.24 -14.98 10.23
CA LEU A 518 28.01 -15.74 9.97
C LEU A 518 27.04 -15.59 11.14
N THR A 519 25.81 -16.05 10.99
CA THR A 519 24.85 -16.13 12.10
C THR A 519 24.61 -17.57 12.53
N ASP A 520 23.97 -17.75 13.68
CA ASP A 520 23.43 -19.04 14.12
C ASP A 520 22.37 -19.62 13.15
N ASN A 521 21.81 -18.77 12.28
CA ASN A 521 20.91 -19.15 11.20
C ASN A 521 21.60 -19.45 9.85
N TYR A 522 22.94 -19.53 9.80
CA TYR A 522 23.67 -19.85 8.56
C TYR A 522 23.21 -21.15 7.90
N THR A 523 22.80 -22.16 8.69
CA THR A 523 22.21 -23.41 8.20
C THR A 523 20.72 -23.55 8.52
N GLY A 524 20.04 -22.43 8.78
CA GLY A 524 18.60 -22.36 9.02
C GLY A 524 17.80 -22.94 7.85
N GLY A 525 16.71 -23.65 8.15
CA GLY A 525 15.91 -24.34 7.13
C GLY A 525 16.64 -25.50 6.43
N SER A 526 17.66 -26.08 7.09
CA SER A 526 18.46 -27.20 6.58
C SER A 526 19.21 -26.91 5.25
N ALA A 527 19.52 -25.65 4.98
CA ALA A 527 20.26 -25.23 3.79
C ALA A 527 21.32 -24.18 4.13
N ASN A 528 22.39 -24.08 3.32
CA ASN A 528 23.36 -23.00 3.49
C ASN A 528 22.75 -21.66 3.06
N ASN A 529 22.84 -20.68 3.96
CA ASN A 529 22.43 -19.29 3.72
C ASN A 529 23.67 -18.43 3.43
N VAL A 530 23.56 -17.12 3.59
CA VAL A 530 24.67 -16.19 3.35
C VAL A 530 25.64 -16.11 4.53
N ARG A 531 26.93 -15.99 4.23
CA ARG A 531 28.00 -15.63 5.17
C ARG A 531 28.92 -14.59 4.52
N ALA A 532 29.81 -14.02 5.32
CA ALA A 532 30.80 -13.07 4.86
C ALA A 532 32.22 -13.42 5.32
N GLU A 533 33.20 -12.89 4.60
CA GLU A 533 34.63 -13.02 4.90
C GLU A 533 35.31 -11.65 4.75
N TYR A 534 36.25 -11.34 5.63
CA TYR A 534 37.04 -10.11 5.57
C TYR A 534 38.52 -10.46 5.61
N ILE A 535 39.27 -10.07 4.58
CA ILE A 535 40.73 -10.20 4.53
C ILE A 535 41.35 -8.88 4.97
N THR A 536 42.12 -8.96 6.05
CA THR A 536 42.78 -7.83 6.70
C THR A 536 43.88 -7.21 5.82
N CYS A 537 44.09 -5.90 6.00
CA CYS A 537 45.30 -5.19 5.61
C CYS A 537 46.15 -4.86 6.86
N GLU A 538 47.30 -4.23 6.66
CA GLU A 538 48.24 -3.95 7.75
C GLU A 538 47.75 -2.83 8.66
N GLY A 539 47.78 -3.06 9.97
CA GLY A 539 47.49 -2.06 10.99
C GLY A 539 46.02 -2.01 11.42
N GLU A 540 45.59 -0.83 11.89
CA GLU A 540 44.22 -0.59 12.35
C GLU A 540 43.28 -0.31 11.18
N GLN A 541 42.12 -0.96 11.18
CA GLN A 541 41.16 -0.96 10.08
C GLN A 541 39.74 -1.26 10.55
N GLU A 542 38.76 -0.87 9.74
CA GLU A 542 37.35 -1.10 9.98
C GLU A 542 36.62 -1.56 8.72
N TYR A 543 35.54 -2.31 8.89
CA TYR A 543 34.72 -2.84 7.81
C TYR A 543 33.29 -3.12 8.29
N GLU A 544 32.31 -2.73 7.49
CA GLU A 544 30.92 -3.16 7.59
C GLU A 544 30.60 -4.04 6.39
N ASN A 545 30.18 -5.29 6.63
CA ASN A 545 29.72 -6.15 5.56
C ASN A 545 28.32 -5.73 5.12
N LEU A 546 28.16 -5.37 3.85
CA LEU A 546 26.93 -4.78 3.34
C LEU A 546 25.83 -5.80 2.98
N GLY A 547 26.15 -7.10 2.90
CA GLY A 547 25.16 -8.15 2.67
C GLY A 547 24.45 -8.54 3.95
N TRP A 548 23.15 -8.28 4.05
CA TRP A 548 22.40 -8.57 5.26
C TRP A 548 22.17 -10.07 5.50
N MET A 549 22.20 -10.43 6.78
CA MET A 549 21.94 -11.76 7.33
C MET A 549 20.92 -11.66 8.46
N ASN A 550 20.41 -12.79 8.98
CA ASN A 550 19.51 -12.80 10.13
C ASN A 550 19.86 -13.91 11.10
N GLY A 551 19.45 -13.79 12.36
CA GLY A 551 19.69 -14.77 13.40
C GLY A 551 19.54 -14.18 14.80
N HIS A 552 19.76 -14.99 15.83
CA HIS A 552 19.82 -14.55 17.24
C HIS A 552 21.24 -14.25 17.70
N GLU A 553 22.25 -14.72 16.95
CA GLU A 553 23.65 -14.44 17.21
C GLU A 553 24.42 -14.15 15.91
N VAL A 554 25.45 -13.31 16.00
CA VAL A 554 26.49 -13.14 14.98
C VAL A 554 27.78 -13.76 15.48
N TRP A 555 28.40 -14.61 14.69
CA TRP A 555 29.65 -15.30 15.00
C TRP A 555 30.77 -14.72 14.14
N TYR A 556 31.82 -14.24 14.79
CA TYR A 556 33.07 -13.83 14.18
C TYR A 556 34.13 -14.89 14.47
N VAL A 557 34.58 -15.63 13.46
CA VAL A 557 35.71 -16.57 13.58
C VAL A 557 36.99 -15.79 13.28
N VAL A 558 37.80 -15.56 14.32
CA VAL A 558 38.94 -14.65 14.30
C VAL A 558 40.23 -15.45 14.52
N PRO A 559 41.11 -15.58 13.51
CA PRO A 559 42.40 -16.24 13.66
C PRO A 559 43.28 -15.61 14.76
N GLU A 560 44.19 -16.42 15.31
CA GLU A 560 45.20 -15.93 16.24
C GLU A 560 46.05 -14.80 15.63
N GLY A 561 46.41 -13.80 16.44
CA GLY A 561 47.21 -12.64 16.02
C GLY A 561 46.40 -11.43 15.56
N ILE A 562 45.07 -11.52 15.48
CA ILE A 562 44.19 -10.36 15.24
C ILE A 562 43.71 -9.79 16.57
N GLU A 563 43.94 -8.49 16.79
CA GLU A 563 43.38 -7.76 17.92
C GLU A 563 42.01 -7.18 17.52
N VAL A 564 40.94 -7.66 18.15
CA VAL A 564 39.59 -7.12 17.94
C VAL A 564 39.41 -5.89 18.82
N LEU A 565 39.21 -4.73 18.18
CA LEU A 565 39.06 -3.44 18.86
C LEU A 565 37.59 -3.12 19.12
N GLU A 566 36.71 -3.45 18.16
CA GLU A 566 35.28 -3.18 18.27
C GLU A 566 34.48 -4.13 17.37
N LEU A 567 33.32 -4.59 17.86
CA LEU A 567 32.32 -5.32 17.09
C LEU A 567 30.97 -4.63 17.27
N LYS A 568 30.27 -4.39 16.16
CA LYS A 568 28.93 -3.80 16.13
C LYS A 568 28.07 -4.51 15.10
N TYR A 569 26.80 -4.21 15.08
CA TYR A 569 25.89 -4.56 14.00
C TYR A 569 25.03 -3.36 13.65
N ARG A 570 24.50 -3.32 12.43
CA ARG A 570 23.41 -2.41 12.06
C ARG A 570 22.19 -3.24 11.73
N GLU A 571 21.07 -2.87 12.33
CA GLU A 571 19.78 -3.44 11.99
C GLU A 571 19.10 -2.64 10.88
N THR A 572 18.50 -3.35 9.92
CA THR A 572 17.67 -2.74 8.86
C THR A 572 16.39 -3.53 8.68
N GLY A 573 15.25 -2.86 8.54
CA GLY A 573 13.96 -3.53 8.36
C GLY A 573 13.02 -2.78 7.43
N TYR A 574 11.84 -3.37 7.19
CA TYR A 574 10.75 -2.63 6.57
C TYR A 574 10.36 -1.43 7.45
N ASP A 575 10.12 -0.28 6.83
CA ASP A 575 9.78 0.96 7.53
C ASP A 575 8.30 1.01 7.93
N THR A 576 8.03 0.40 9.08
CA THR A 576 6.73 0.36 9.74
C THR A 576 6.92 0.31 11.25
N GLU A 577 5.84 0.55 11.98
CA GLU A 577 5.83 0.51 13.45
C GLU A 577 4.88 -0.58 13.95
N PHE A 578 5.22 -1.16 15.11
CA PHE A 578 4.28 -1.97 15.87
C PHE A 578 3.23 -1.08 16.55
N SER A 579 2.17 -0.74 15.82
CA SER A 579 1.03 -0.01 16.36
C SER A 579 0.02 -0.92 17.06
N GLY A 580 0.05 -2.22 16.76
CA GLY A 580 -0.82 -3.21 17.36
C GLY A 580 -0.29 -3.78 18.67
N ARG A 581 -1.18 -4.16 19.58
CA ARG A 581 -0.89 -4.82 20.84
C ARG A 581 -2.01 -5.79 21.21
N PHE A 582 -1.65 -6.84 21.94
CA PHE A 582 -2.58 -7.74 22.59
C PHE A 582 -2.09 -8.10 24.00
N HIS A 583 -3.03 -8.29 24.91
CA HIS A 583 -2.78 -8.80 26.25
C HIS A 583 -3.99 -9.58 26.77
N CYS A 584 -3.77 -10.61 27.57
CA CYS A 584 -4.80 -11.31 28.34
C CYS A 584 -4.21 -11.89 29.63
N ASN A 585 -5.09 -12.46 30.48
CA ASN A 585 -4.69 -13.04 31.76
C ASN A 585 -4.01 -14.43 31.67
N ASP A 586 -3.60 -14.88 30.48
CA ASP A 586 -2.81 -16.10 30.26
C ASP A 586 -1.55 -15.77 29.46
N GLU A 587 -0.40 -15.86 30.14
CA GLU A 587 0.91 -15.50 29.57
C GLU A 587 1.29 -16.30 28.32
N PHE A 588 0.70 -17.48 28.12
CA PHE A 588 0.93 -18.24 26.90
C PHE A 588 0.49 -17.47 25.66
N PHE A 589 -0.71 -16.88 25.67
CA PHE A 589 -1.24 -16.17 24.51
C PHE A 589 -0.54 -14.83 24.31
N ASN A 590 -0.09 -14.19 25.39
CA ASN A 590 0.71 -12.96 25.33
C ASN A 590 2.05 -13.22 24.60
N GLU A 591 2.75 -14.28 24.99
CA GLU A 591 4.01 -14.65 24.34
C GLU A 591 3.80 -15.17 22.92
N LEU A 592 2.72 -15.93 22.67
CA LEU A 592 2.37 -16.38 21.31
C LEU A 592 2.14 -15.19 20.39
N TRP A 593 1.30 -14.23 20.79
CA TRP A 593 1.02 -13.03 20.01
C TRP A 593 2.30 -12.22 19.74
N LYS A 594 3.14 -12.03 20.76
CA LYS A 594 4.41 -11.31 20.63
C LYS A 594 5.36 -11.98 19.63
N ARG A 595 5.49 -13.31 19.67
CA ARG A 595 6.32 -14.04 18.69
C ARG A 595 5.71 -14.01 17.30
N SER A 596 4.39 -14.13 17.15
CA SER A 596 3.73 -13.96 15.85
C SER A 596 4.05 -12.59 15.24
N ALA A 597 3.84 -11.51 15.99
CA ALA A 597 4.07 -10.14 15.51
C ALA A 597 5.55 -9.93 15.14
N ARG A 598 6.47 -10.48 15.95
CA ARG A 598 7.90 -10.42 15.64
C ARG A 598 8.24 -11.22 14.38
N THR A 599 7.65 -12.38 14.18
CA THR A 599 7.87 -13.23 13.00
C THR A 599 7.44 -12.49 11.75
N LEU A 600 6.23 -11.93 11.75
CA LEU A 600 5.72 -11.09 10.66
C LEU A 600 6.69 -9.97 10.29
N TYR A 601 7.17 -9.19 11.26
CA TYR A 601 8.08 -8.08 10.97
C TYR A 601 9.39 -8.55 10.33
N VAL A 602 9.92 -9.69 10.77
CA VAL A 602 11.18 -10.23 10.25
C VAL A 602 10.97 -10.90 8.88
N THR A 603 9.76 -11.34 8.54
CA THR A 603 9.44 -11.78 7.18
C THR A 603 9.09 -10.63 6.22
N MET A 604 9.30 -9.37 6.61
CA MET A 604 9.07 -8.20 5.77
C MET A 604 10.37 -7.48 5.39
N ARG A 605 10.62 -7.33 4.08
CA ARG A 605 11.70 -6.47 3.53
C ARG A 605 11.32 -5.96 2.14
N ASP A 606 11.90 -6.52 1.07
CA ASP A 606 11.52 -6.21 -0.32
C ASP A 606 10.08 -6.61 -0.66
N THR A 607 9.63 -7.68 -0.02
CA THR A 607 8.32 -8.33 -0.12
C THR A 607 7.96 -8.86 1.25
N TYR A 608 6.74 -9.38 1.40
CA TYR A 608 6.51 -10.45 2.36
C TYR A 608 7.35 -11.68 1.95
N MET A 609 7.76 -12.49 2.93
CA MET A 609 8.67 -13.61 2.74
C MET A 609 8.16 -14.82 3.52
N ASP A 610 8.34 -16.02 2.99
CA ASP A 610 8.16 -17.25 3.77
C ASP A 610 9.08 -17.25 5.01
N CYS A 611 10.37 -16.98 4.79
CA CYS A 611 11.39 -16.91 5.83
C CYS A 611 12.51 -15.93 5.44
N PRO A 612 13.19 -15.29 6.41
CA PRO A 612 14.29 -14.36 6.14
C PRO A 612 15.62 -15.04 5.79
N ASP A 613 15.71 -16.37 5.97
CA ASP A 613 16.94 -17.14 5.82
C ASP A 613 17.01 -17.89 4.48
N ARG A 614 16.34 -19.03 4.36
CA ARG A 614 16.52 -20.02 3.30
C ARG A 614 16.10 -19.56 1.91
N GLU A 615 14.95 -18.88 1.79
CA GLU A 615 14.34 -18.56 0.50
C GLU A 615 14.11 -17.07 0.27
N ARG A 616 13.68 -16.34 1.32
CA ARG A 616 13.35 -14.91 1.24
C ARG A 616 12.32 -14.62 0.15
N ALA A 617 11.33 -15.50 -0.02
CA ALA A 617 10.49 -15.59 -1.20
C ALA A 617 9.03 -15.24 -0.90
N GLN A 618 8.38 -14.51 -1.82
CA GLN A 618 6.99 -14.09 -1.67
C GLN A 618 6.04 -15.23 -2.05
N TRP A 619 5.90 -16.19 -1.13
CA TRP A 619 4.96 -17.30 -1.22
C TRP A 619 3.55 -16.85 -0.86
N TRP A 620 2.61 -17.05 -1.75
CA TRP A 620 1.34 -16.32 -1.70
C TRP A 620 0.30 -16.95 -0.79
N GLY A 621 0.45 -18.23 -0.44
CA GLY A 621 -0.24 -18.80 0.71
C GLY A 621 0.14 -18.08 2.01
N ASP A 622 1.43 -17.80 2.18
CA ASP A 622 1.98 -17.09 3.34
C ASP A 622 1.49 -15.64 3.39
N VAL A 623 1.59 -14.92 2.27
CA VAL A 623 1.12 -13.53 2.15
C VAL A 623 -0.33 -13.38 2.60
N VAL A 624 -1.20 -14.36 2.33
CA VAL A 624 -2.61 -14.35 2.75
C VAL A 624 -2.76 -14.34 4.28
N ASN A 625 -1.91 -15.07 5.01
CA ASN A 625 -1.91 -15.01 6.47
C ASN A 625 -1.21 -13.72 6.96
N GLU A 626 -0.05 -13.40 6.41
CA GLU A 626 0.76 -12.24 6.81
C GLU A 626 0.03 -10.91 6.65
N LEU A 627 -0.70 -10.71 5.55
CA LEU A 627 -1.49 -9.48 5.36
C LEU A 627 -2.59 -9.36 6.41
N GLY A 628 -3.21 -10.48 6.80
CA GLY A 628 -4.23 -10.51 7.85
C GLY A 628 -3.66 -10.15 9.22
N GLU A 629 -2.42 -10.58 9.49
CA GLU A 629 -1.70 -10.26 10.71
C GLU A 629 -1.28 -8.79 10.78
N ALA A 630 -0.84 -8.22 9.64
CA ALA A 630 -0.38 -6.83 9.56
C ALA A 630 -1.44 -5.84 10.06
N PHE A 631 -2.71 -6.03 9.70
CA PHE A 631 -3.80 -5.14 10.12
C PHE A 631 -4.04 -5.05 11.63
N TYR A 632 -3.61 -6.04 12.41
CA TYR A 632 -3.77 -6.06 13.87
C TYR A 632 -2.47 -5.82 14.63
N SER A 633 -1.33 -5.68 13.94
CA SER A 633 -0.01 -5.62 14.58
C SER A 633 0.86 -4.45 14.13
N LEU A 634 0.67 -3.95 12.89
CA LEU A 634 1.53 -2.96 12.26
C LEU A 634 0.77 -1.70 11.87
N SER A 635 1.51 -0.60 11.69
CA SER A 635 0.95 0.67 11.26
C SER A 635 0.38 0.59 9.83
N PRO A 636 -0.62 1.43 9.46
CA PRO A 636 -1.19 1.44 8.11
C PRO A 636 -0.18 1.65 6.98
N SER A 637 1.01 2.18 7.26
CA SER A 637 2.10 2.27 6.28
C SER A 637 2.54 0.90 5.73
N SER A 638 2.37 -0.19 6.51
CA SER A 638 2.66 -1.57 6.08
C SER A 638 1.80 -2.06 4.93
N HIS A 639 0.60 -1.50 4.73
CA HIS A 639 -0.36 -1.94 3.71
C HIS A 639 0.21 -1.82 2.29
N GLN A 640 1.18 -0.92 2.07
CA GLN A 640 1.85 -0.75 0.79
C GLN A 640 2.60 -2.01 0.34
N LEU A 641 3.11 -2.83 1.27
CA LEU A 641 3.80 -4.07 0.94
C LEU A 641 2.85 -5.10 0.32
N ALA A 642 1.62 -5.20 0.84
CA ALA A 642 0.58 -6.06 0.28
C ALA A 642 0.17 -5.59 -1.12
N LEU A 643 -0.05 -4.29 -1.31
CA LEU A 643 -0.38 -3.73 -2.63
C LEU A 643 0.73 -4.00 -3.66
N LYS A 644 1.99 -3.78 -3.28
CA LYS A 644 3.16 -4.13 -4.10
C LYS A 644 3.09 -5.59 -4.53
N GLY A 645 2.89 -6.50 -3.57
CA GLY A 645 2.75 -7.92 -3.87
C GLY A 645 1.64 -8.17 -4.88
N ILE A 646 0.43 -7.66 -4.65
CA ILE A 646 -0.74 -7.87 -5.53
C ILE A 646 -0.41 -7.52 -6.98
N TYR A 647 0.23 -6.35 -7.18
CA TYR A 647 0.67 -5.95 -8.51
C TYR A 647 1.70 -6.91 -9.09
N GLU A 648 2.71 -7.33 -8.32
CA GLU A 648 3.72 -8.28 -8.78
C GLU A 648 3.08 -9.62 -9.19
N LEU A 649 2.23 -10.22 -8.35
CA LEU A 649 1.58 -11.49 -8.68
C LEU A 649 0.81 -11.42 -10.01
N MET A 650 0.07 -10.32 -10.21
CA MET A 650 -0.80 -10.15 -11.38
C MET A 650 -0.02 -9.71 -12.63
N ASN A 651 1.04 -8.91 -12.48
CA ASN A 651 1.89 -8.49 -13.60
C ASN A 651 2.76 -9.64 -14.14
N TRP A 652 2.96 -10.69 -13.34
CA TRP A 652 3.70 -11.88 -13.74
C TRP A 652 2.82 -13.03 -14.23
N GLN A 653 1.50 -12.83 -14.33
CA GLN A 653 0.56 -13.81 -14.88
C GLN A 653 1.09 -14.35 -16.21
N ARG A 654 1.12 -15.68 -16.32
CA ARG A 654 1.59 -16.38 -17.52
C ARG A 654 0.66 -16.09 -18.70
N SER A 655 1.16 -16.28 -19.91
CA SER A 655 0.40 -16.06 -21.14
C SER A 655 -0.81 -16.98 -21.28
N ASP A 656 -0.88 -18.08 -20.54
CA ASP A 656 -2.02 -19.02 -20.46
C ASP A 656 -3.07 -18.61 -19.39
N GLY A 657 -2.86 -17.50 -18.68
CA GLY A 657 -3.74 -17.01 -17.61
C GLY A 657 -3.40 -17.56 -16.22
N VAL A 658 -2.46 -18.51 -16.11
CA VAL A 658 -2.04 -19.08 -14.83
C VAL A 658 -1.23 -18.05 -14.03
N ILE A 659 -1.55 -17.94 -12.74
CA ILE A 659 -0.75 -17.21 -11.75
C ILE A 659 0.04 -18.23 -10.91
N PHE A 660 1.19 -17.84 -10.37
CA PHE A 660 2.10 -18.77 -9.73
C PHE A 660 2.81 -18.15 -8.53
N SER A 661 3.45 -19.00 -7.72
CA SER A 661 4.18 -18.59 -6.52
C SER A 661 5.44 -19.44 -6.32
N PRO A 662 6.53 -18.92 -5.72
CA PRO A 662 6.70 -17.53 -5.29
C PRO A 662 6.74 -16.59 -6.49
N CYS A 663 6.36 -15.33 -6.26
CA CYS A 663 6.36 -14.31 -7.30
C CYS A 663 6.63 -12.95 -6.67
N PRO A 664 7.59 -12.15 -7.16
CA PRO A 664 8.41 -12.38 -8.37
C PRO A 664 9.48 -13.46 -8.18
N ALA A 665 9.80 -14.21 -9.23
CA ALA A 665 10.84 -15.23 -9.22
C ALA A 665 11.54 -15.36 -10.59
N GLY A 666 12.85 -15.54 -10.59
CA GLY A 666 13.67 -15.65 -11.80
C GLY A 666 13.90 -17.09 -12.27
N ASN A 667 13.83 -18.07 -11.38
CA ASN A 667 14.09 -19.49 -11.68
C ASN A 667 12.90 -20.42 -11.34
N ARG A 668 11.73 -19.84 -11.05
CA ARG A 668 10.51 -20.58 -10.71
C ARG A 668 9.27 -19.90 -11.27
N ASN A 669 8.31 -20.71 -11.73
CA ASN A 669 7.04 -20.24 -12.30
C ASN A 669 5.90 -21.26 -12.12
N GLN A 670 5.98 -22.09 -11.07
CA GLN A 670 5.07 -23.21 -10.82
C GLN A 670 3.80 -22.76 -10.09
N GLU A 671 2.63 -23.13 -10.61
CA GLU A 671 1.35 -22.92 -9.92
C GLU A 671 1.20 -23.82 -8.68
N LEU A 672 0.70 -23.22 -7.59
CA LEU A 672 0.11 -23.90 -6.44
C LEU A 672 -1.38 -23.54 -6.40
N PRO A 673 -2.28 -24.35 -6.97
CA PRO A 673 -3.65 -23.92 -7.27
C PRO A 673 -4.44 -23.40 -6.06
N LEU A 674 -4.33 -24.06 -4.90
CA LEU A 674 -5.07 -23.63 -3.70
C LEU A 674 -4.53 -22.34 -3.11
N GLN A 675 -3.21 -22.13 -3.10
CA GLN A 675 -2.64 -20.86 -2.65
C GLN A 675 -3.06 -19.71 -3.59
N MET A 676 -3.12 -19.96 -4.89
CA MET A 676 -3.56 -18.95 -5.88
C MET A 676 -5.04 -18.58 -5.70
N LEU A 677 -5.91 -19.54 -5.43
CA LEU A 677 -7.31 -19.28 -5.08
C LEU A 677 -7.44 -18.50 -3.76
N ALA A 678 -6.66 -18.85 -2.74
CA ALA A 678 -6.61 -18.10 -1.48
C ALA A 678 -6.18 -16.63 -1.72
N SER A 679 -5.20 -16.43 -2.61
CA SER A 679 -4.62 -15.13 -2.95
C SER A 679 -5.61 -14.18 -3.62
N VAL A 680 -6.25 -14.61 -4.72
CA VAL A 680 -7.18 -13.74 -5.44
C VAL A 680 -8.54 -13.62 -4.74
N GLY A 681 -8.77 -14.41 -3.69
CA GLY A 681 -10.06 -14.57 -3.05
C GLY A 681 -10.29 -13.78 -1.77
N TRP A 682 -11.26 -14.26 -0.99
CA TRP A 682 -11.80 -13.57 0.19
C TRP A 682 -10.74 -13.26 1.26
N TYR A 683 -9.83 -14.20 1.54
CA TYR A 683 -8.77 -14.02 2.53
C TYR A 683 -7.54 -13.27 1.99
N GLY A 684 -7.37 -13.17 0.68
CA GLY A 684 -6.27 -12.46 0.04
C GLY A 684 -6.65 -11.04 -0.38
N PHE A 685 -6.82 -10.83 -1.68
CA PHE A 685 -7.06 -9.50 -2.27
C PHE A 685 -8.26 -8.78 -1.64
N TYR A 686 -9.35 -9.49 -1.35
CA TYR A 686 -10.51 -8.88 -0.73
C TYR A 686 -10.23 -8.40 0.70
N THR A 687 -9.48 -9.17 1.49
CA THR A 687 -9.06 -8.76 2.83
C THR A 687 -8.20 -7.50 2.78
N GLN A 688 -7.27 -7.40 1.82
CA GLN A 688 -6.48 -6.18 1.61
C GLN A 688 -7.39 -4.96 1.40
N TYR A 689 -8.34 -5.03 0.47
CA TYR A 689 -9.30 -3.95 0.24
C TYR A 689 -10.15 -3.66 1.48
N PHE A 690 -10.74 -4.69 2.07
CA PHE A 690 -11.75 -4.53 3.11
C PHE A 690 -11.16 -3.96 4.41
N TYR A 691 -9.93 -4.30 4.75
CA TYR A 691 -9.29 -3.79 5.97
C TYR A 691 -8.61 -2.43 5.77
N SER A 692 -8.11 -2.13 4.57
CA SER A 692 -7.46 -0.84 4.29
C SER A 692 -8.39 0.23 3.69
N ALA A 693 -9.57 -0.14 3.23
CA ALA A 693 -10.43 0.66 2.33
C ALA A 693 -9.75 1.10 1.01
N ASP A 694 -8.59 0.52 0.66
CA ASP A 694 -7.91 0.80 -0.60
C ASP A 694 -8.32 -0.21 -1.69
N SER A 695 -9.07 0.26 -2.68
CA SER A 695 -9.44 -0.51 -3.87
C SER A 695 -8.70 -0.08 -5.14
N SER A 696 -7.68 0.76 -5.04
CA SER A 696 -6.94 1.32 -6.19
C SER A 696 -6.31 0.25 -7.07
N PHE A 697 -6.00 -0.92 -6.51
CA PHE A 697 -5.45 -2.05 -7.25
C PHE A 697 -6.51 -2.81 -8.06
N VAL A 698 -7.78 -2.76 -7.67
CA VAL A 698 -8.85 -3.60 -8.25
C VAL A 698 -8.98 -3.39 -9.76
N PRO A 699 -9.11 -2.14 -10.28
CA PRO A 699 -9.22 -1.92 -11.73
C PRO A 699 -7.99 -2.38 -12.52
N VAL A 700 -6.82 -2.39 -11.89
CA VAL A 700 -5.55 -2.77 -12.53
C VAL A 700 -5.44 -4.29 -12.70
N VAL A 701 -5.97 -5.06 -11.75
CA VAL A 701 -5.78 -6.52 -11.71
C VAL A 701 -7.00 -7.33 -12.12
N TYR A 702 -8.19 -6.72 -12.11
CA TYR A 702 -9.46 -7.46 -12.20
C TYR A 702 -9.57 -8.36 -13.43
N ASP A 703 -9.21 -7.88 -14.62
CA ASP A 703 -9.34 -8.69 -15.83
C ASP A 703 -8.42 -9.93 -15.80
N ARG A 704 -7.26 -9.83 -15.14
CA ARG A 704 -6.34 -10.95 -14.92
C ARG A 704 -6.86 -11.93 -13.86
N VAL A 705 -7.48 -11.43 -12.80
CA VAL A 705 -8.20 -12.25 -11.82
C VAL A 705 -9.31 -13.03 -12.51
N ARG A 706 -10.14 -12.36 -13.33
CA ARG A 706 -11.22 -13.01 -14.06
C ARG A 706 -10.70 -14.07 -15.02
N ARG A 707 -9.65 -13.75 -15.77
CA ARG A 707 -8.97 -14.71 -16.65
C ARG A 707 -8.54 -15.96 -15.87
N TYR A 708 -7.98 -15.81 -14.68
CA TYR A 708 -7.65 -16.95 -13.83
C TYR A 708 -8.91 -17.75 -13.43
N LEU A 709 -9.94 -17.09 -12.91
CA LEU A 709 -11.13 -17.77 -12.38
C LEU A 709 -12.05 -18.41 -13.44
N HIS A 710 -12.08 -17.88 -14.67
CA HIS A 710 -13.03 -18.31 -15.70
C HIS A 710 -12.37 -19.00 -16.90
N ASP A 711 -11.17 -18.58 -17.30
CA ASP A 711 -10.47 -19.19 -18.43
C ASP A 711 -9.64 -20.37 -17.98
N VAL A 712 -8.95 -20.22 -16.83
CA VAL A 712 -8.16 -21.31 -16.25
C VAL A 712 -9.12 -22.29 -15.58
N TRP A 713 -9.82 -21.94 -14.49
CA TRP A 713 -10.74 -22.87 -13.77
C TRP A 713 -11.97 -23.30 -14.56
N LYS A 714 -12.42 -24.54 -14.29
CA LYS A 714 -13.56 -25.18 -14.93
C LYS A 714 -14.40 -25.89 -13.87
N THR A 715 -15.71 -25.92 -14.12
CA THR A 715 -16.67 -26.65 -13.30
C THR A 715 -17.28 -27.80 -14.08
N ASP A 716 -17.74 -28.84 -13.38
CA ASP A 716 -18.54 -29.91 -13.95
C ASP A 716 -19.99 -29.46 -14.23
N ASN A 717 -20.85 -30.38 -14.67
CA ASN A 717 -22.25 -30.09 -15.00
C ASN A 717 -23.07 -29.69 -13.76
N ASP A 718 -22.65 -30.09 -12.56
CA ASP A 718 -23.28 -29.72 -11.29
C ASP A 718 -22.76 -28.36 -10.77
N GLY A 719 -21.80 -27.75 -11.49
CA GLY A 719 -21.18 -26.49 -11.10
C GLY A 719 -20.10 -26.61 -10.02
N LEU A 720 -19.68 -27.83 -9.67
CA LEU A 720 -18.56 -28.07 -8.77
C LEU A 720 -17.24 -28.02 -9.52
N VAL A 721 -16.17 -27.61 -8.86
CA VAL A 721 -14.87 -27.43 -9.49
C VAL A 721 -14.29 -28.78 -9.94
N ILE A 722 -13.83 -28.82 -11.19
CA ILE A 722 -12.99 -29.91 -11.68
C ILE A 722 -11.58 -29.66 -11.13
N GLU A 723 -11.16 -30.49 -10.18
CA GLU A 723 -9.82 -30.40 -9.58
C GLU A 723 -8.76 -30.40 -10.67
N ARG A 724 -7.80 -29.48 -10.54
CA ARG A 724 -6.59 -29.49 -11.36
C ARG A 724 -5.36 -29.70 -10.48
N PRO A 725 -4.41 -30.51 -10.94
CA PRO A 725 -3.17 -30.71 -10.19
C PRO A 725 -2.24 -29.49 -10.24
N GLY A 726 -2.44 -28.55 -11.17
CA GLY A 726 -1.48 -27.47 -11.42
C GLY A 726 -0.08 -27.99 -11.73
N ASP A 727 0.94 -27.19 -11.44
CA ASP A 727 2.34 -27.65 -11.46
C ASP A 727 2.73 -28.36 -10.16
N TRP A 728 2.17 -27.92 -9.02
CA TRP A 728 2.34 -28.54 -7.71
C TRP A 728 1.01 -28.61 -6.95
N ASN A 729 0.41 -29.80 -6.90
CA ASN A 729 -0.83 -30.07 -6.17
C ASN A 729 -0.57 -30.13 -4.65
N TRP A 730 -0.37 -28.97 -4.05
CA TRP A 730 -0.09 -28.80 -2.62
C TRP A 730 -1.23 -27.99 -1.97
N GLY A 731 -1.79 -28.54 -0.89
CA GLY A 731 -2.80 -27.86 -0.08
C GLY A 731 -2.31 -27.46 1.31
N ASP A 732 -1.47 -28.30 1.92
CA ASP A 732 -0.91 -28.07 3.25
C ASP A 732 0.25 -29.05 3.52
N TRP A 733 1.08 -28.78 4.53
CA TRP A 733 2.01 -29.79 5.05
C TRP A 733 1.29 -30.89 5.83
N GLY A 734 1.87 -32.10 5.78
CA GLY A 734 1.35 -33.28 6.49
C GLY A 734 0.71 -34.30 5.57
N LYS A 735 -0.16 -35.14 6.14
CA LYS A 735 -0.90 -36.21 5.43
C LYS A 735 -2.40 -35.96 5.51
N ASN A 736 -3.19 -36.82 4.88
CA ASN A 736 -4.65 -36.81 4.96
C ASN A 736 -5.30 -35.51 4.45
N VAL A 737 -4.81 -34.96 3.35
CA VAL A 737 -5.33 -33.72 2.74
C VAL A 737 -6.41 -34.07 1.72
N ASP A 738 -7.65 -33.64 1.97
CA ASP A 738 -8.77 -33.83 1.04
C ASP A 738 -8.88 -32.63 0.08
N ILE A 739 -8.07 -32.66 -0.98
CA ILE A 739 -7.93 -31.57 -1.96
C ILE A 739 -9.25 -31.22 -2.64
N GLY A 740 -10.12 -32.19 -2.93
CA GLY A 740 -11.38 -31.94 -3.65
C GLY A 740 -12.33 -31.02 -2.88
N VAL A 741 -12.47 -31.22 -1.56
CA VAL A 741 -13.28 -30.35 -0.70
C VAL A 741 -12.63 -28.98 -0.57
N LEU A 742 -11.31 -28.93 -0.30
CA LEU A 742 -10.56 -27.67 -0.18
C LEU A 742 -10.66 -26.83 -1.45
N THR A 743 -10.51 -27.43 -2.63
CA THR A 743 -10.57 -26.74 -3.93
C THR A 743 -11.90 -26.02 -4.11
N ASN A 744 -13.02 -26.70 -3.82
CA ASN A 744 -14.35 -26.10 -3.96
C ASN A 744 -14.57 -24.96 -2.95
N CYS A 745 -14.10 -25.10 -1.71
CA CYS A 745 -14.20 -24.04 -0.70
C CYS A 745 -13.38 -22.80 -1.09
N TRP A 746 -12.14 -23.01 -1.53
CA TRP A 746 -11.26 -21.91 -1.96
C TRP A 746 -11.77 -21.21 -3.22
N TYR A 747 -12.28 -21.97 -4.19
CA TYR A 747 -12.86 -21.40 -5.41
C TYR A 747 -14.13 -20.61 -5.12
N TYR A 748 -15.00 -21.11 -4.24
CA TYR A 748 -16.17 -20.37 -3.77
C TYR A 748 -15.79 -19.02 -3.13
N LEU A 749 -14.78 -19.01 -2.26
CA LEU A 749 -14.26 -17.79 -1.65
C LEU A 749 -13.61 -16.84 -2.68
N ALA A 750 -13.01 -17.38 -3.74
CA ALA A 750 -12.47 -16.58 -4.84
C ALA A 750 -13.57 -15.90 -5.68
N LEU A 751 -14.63 -16.65 -6.04
CA LEU A 751 -15.80 -16.11 -6.72
C LEU A 751 -16.52 -15.04 -5.88
N LYS A 752 -16.56 -15.22 -4.55
CA LYS A 752 -17.15 -14.25 -3.62
C LYS A 752 -16.40 -12.90 -3.63
N ALA A 753 -15.07 -12.95 -3.70
CA ALA A 753 -14.25 -11.75 -3.87
C ALA A 753 -14.47 -11.11 -5.24
N GLU A 754 -14.46 -11.90 -6.31
CA GLU A 754 -14.74 -11.44 -7.68
C GLU A 754 -16.10 -10.73 -7.76
N GLN A 755 -17.17 -11.34 -7.23
CA GLN A 755 -18.51 -10.75 -7.20
C GLN A 755 -18.48 -9.36 -6.55
N SER A 756 -17.77 -9.24 -5.43
CA SER A 756 -17.68 -7.97 -4.69
C SER A 756 -16.93 -6.90 -5.49
N PHE A 757 -15.81 -7.26 -6.13
CA PHE A 757 -15.06 -6.35 -6.99
C PHE A 757 -15.83 -5.97 -8.25
N ALA A 758 -16.55 -6.92 -8.85
CA ALA A 758 -17.41 -6.67 -10.01
C ALA A 758 -18.49 -5.64 -9.69
N LEU A 759 -19.17 -5.80 -8.54
CA LEU A 759 -20.17 -4.83 -8.05
C LEU A 759 -19.54 -3.45 -7.81
N GLN A 760 -18.37 -3.40 -7.17
CA GLN A 760 -17.66 -2.15 -6.90
C GLN A 760 -17.32 -1.37 -8.17
N MET A 761 -17.00 -2.06 -9.27
CA MET A 761 -16.69 -1.45 -10.56
C MET A 761 -17.90 -1.27 -11.48
N GLY A 762 -19.12 -1.56 -11.01
CA GLY A 762 -20.33 -1.50 -11.83
C GLY A 762 -20.42 -2.59 -12.92
N LYS A 763 -19.58 -3.64 -12.88
CA LYS A 763 -19.61 -4.78 -13.81
C LYS A 763 -20.71 -5.77 -13.40
N THR A 764 -21.97 -5.36 -13.55
CA THR A 764 -23.15 -6.11 -13.06
C THR A 764 -23.33 -7.50 -13.68
N GLU A 765 -22.93 -7.71 -14.94
CA GLU A 765 -22.97 -9.03 -15.59
C GLU A 765 -22.00 -10.00 -14.95
N ASP A 766 -20.74 -9.57 -14.76
CA ASP A 766 -19.70 -10.38 -14.13
C ASP A 766 -20.12 -10.76 -12.69
N ALA A 767 -20.65 -9.80 -11.94
CA ALA A 767 -21.20 -10.06 -10.60
C ALA A 767 -22.32 -11.11 -10.63
N ARG A 768 -23.21 -11.05 -11.64
CA ARG A 768 -24.30 -12.03 -11.80
C ARG A 768 -23.76 -13.41 -12.16
N GLN A 769 -22.74 -13.49 -13.01
CA GLN A 769 -22.09 -14.75 -13.38
C GLN A 769 -21.42 -15.40 -12.17
N ALA A 770 -20.58 -14.66 -11.43
CA ALA A 770 -19.94 -15.16 -10.22
C ALA A 770 -20.98 -15.64 -9.19
N ALA A 771 -22.04 -14.86 -8.97
CA ALA A 771 -23.13 -15.24 -8.08
C ALA A 771 -23.86 -16.52 -8.54
N ALA A 772 -24.06 -16.70 -9.85
CA ALA A 772 -24.70 -17.89 -10.39
C ALA A 772 -23.83 -19.15 -10.21
N MET A 773 -22.50 -19.02 -10.36
CA MET A 773 -21.56 -20.10 -10.10
C MET A 773 -21.53 -20.47 -8.61
N MET A 774 -21.49 -19.47 -7.72
CA MET A 774 -21.57 -19.68 -6.28
C MET A 774 -22.84 -20.43 -5.87
N ARG A 775 -24.02 -20.04 -6.37
CA ARG A 775 -25.28 -20.74 -6.10
C ARG A 775 -25.26 -22.21 -6.52
N LYS A 776 -24.70 -22.52 -7.69
CA LYS A 776 -24.58 -23.93 -8.12
C LYS A 776 -23.68 -24.75 -7.19
N ILE A 777 -22.59 -24.16 -6.70
CA ILE A 777 -21.74 -24.81 -5.69
C ILE A 777 -22.55 -25.05 -4.41
N GLU A 778 -23.24 -24.03 -3.89
CA GLU A 778 -24.08 -24.15 -2.68
C GLU A 778 -25.14 -25.26 -2.80
N GLU A 779 -25.82 -25.34 -3.95
CA GLU A 779 -26.88 -26.33 -4.22
C GLU A 779 -26.35 -27.78 -4.27
N ASN A 780 -25.10 -27.98 -4.72
CA ASN A 780 -24.56 -29.32 -4.99
C ASN A 780 -23.45 -29.78 -4.02
N PHE A 781 -22.90 -28.88 -3.21
CA PHE A 781 -21.77 -29.19 -2.32
C PHE A 781 -22.10 -30.28 -1.31
N ASP A 782 -23.23 -30.17 -0.62
CA ASP A 782 -23.67 -31.20 0.33
C ASP A 782 -23.93 -32.54 -0.37
N THR A 783 -24.63 -32.53 -1.50
CA THR A 783 -24.95 -33.74 -2.26
C THR A 783 -23.68 -34.51 -2.64
N ARG A 784 -22.60 -33.81 -2.99
CA ARG A 784 -21.34 -34.44 -3.38
C ARG A 784 -20.47 -34.85 -2.20
N PHE A 785 -20.37 -34.01 -1.17
CA PHE A 785 -19.32 -34.12 -0.16
C PHE A 785 -19.83 -34.49 1.24
N TRP A 786 -21.11 -34.28 1.57
CA TRP A 786 -21.61 -34.54 2.92
C TRP A 786 -21.91 -36.03 3.13
N THR A 787 -21.20 -36.66 4.08
CA THR A 787 -21.35 -38.09 4.40
C THR A 787 -22.37 -38.39 5.51
N GLY A 788 -23.07 -37.36 6.01
CA GLY A 788 -23.89 -37.45 7.22
C GLY A 788 -23.14 -37.17 8.53
N SER A 789 -21.80 -37.17 8.50
CA SER A 789 -20.96 -36.89 9.69
C SER A 789 -19.78 -35.96 9.44
N ALA A 790 -19.27 -35.90 8.21
CA ALA A 790 -18.19 -35.02 7.78
C ALA A 790 -18.29 -34.72 6.29
N TYR A 791 -17.61 -33.68 5.83
CA TYR A 791 -17.35 -33.41 4.42
C TYR A 791 -16.17 -34.24 3.93
N ARG A 792 -16.34 -34.90 2.78
CA ARG A 792 -15.34 -35.79 2.19
C ARG A 792 -15.51 -35.93 0.69
N SER A 793 -14.43 -35.83 -0.08
CA SER A 793 -14.45 -36.19 -1.51
C SER A 793 -14.76 -37.68 -1.68
N PRO A 794 -15.61 -38.08 -2.64
CA PRO A 794 -15.95 -39.50 -2.86
C PRO A 794 -14.73 -40.42 -3.05
N ASP A 795 -13.71 -39.91 -3.75
CA ASP A 795 -12.48 -40.65 -4.05
C ASP A 795 -11.41 -40.55 -2.96
N TYR A 796 -11.58 -39.66 -1.97
CA TYR A 796 -10.60 -39.51 -0.89
C TYR A 796 -10.68 -40.68 0.10
N LYS A 797 -9.53 -41.33 0.38
CA LYS A 797 -9.43 -42.56 1.19
C LYS A 797 -8.65 -42.42 2.50
N GLY A 798 -8.09 -41.25 2.82
CA GLY A 798 -7.35 -41.00 4.08
C GLY A 798 -8.25 -40.83 5.32
N GLU A 799 -7.67 -40.45 6.45
CA GLU A 799 -8.45 -40.07 7.64
C GLU A 799 -9.25 -38.79 7.39
N THR A 800 -10.30 -38.53 8.18
CA THR A 800 -11.13 -37.34 7.97
C THR A 800 -10.31 -36.08 8.20
N ASP A 801 -10.25 -35.24 7.17
CA ASP A 801 -9.40 -34.06 7.15
C ASP A 801 -10.02 -32.89 7.94
N ASP A 802 -9.33 -32.38 8.98
CA ASP A 802 -9.78 -31.24 9.78
C ASP A 802 -9.78 -29.93 8.98
N ARG A 803 -8.86 -29.79 8.03
CA ARG A 803 -8.77 -28.62 7.13
C ARG A 803 -10.01 -28.48 6.27
N SER A 804 -10.46 -29.57 5.66
CA SER A 804 -11.65 -29.58 4.81
C SER A 804 -12.92 -29.25 5.58
N GLN A 805 -13.03 -29.71 6.83
CA GLN A 805 -14.16 -29.36 7.69
C GLN A 805 -14.14 -27.87 8.02
N ALA A 806 -12.97 -27.36 8.41
CA ALA A 806 -12.77 -25.95 8.73
C ALA A 806 -13.08 -25.06 7.54
N MET A 807 -12.58 -25.38 6.35
CA MET A 807 -12.83 -24.62 5.12
C MET A 807 -14.31 -24.64 4.70
N ALA A 808 -15.02 -25.75 4.88
CA ALA A 808 -16.46 -25.79 4.64
C ALA A 808 -17.23 -24.85 5.60
N ILE A 809 -16.77 -24.71 6.85
CA ILE A 809 -17.36 -23.79 7.83
C ILE A 809 -17.04 -22.33 7.47
N VAL A 810 -15.77 -21.97 7.26
CA VAL A 810 -15.38 -20.57 7.04
C VAL A 810 -15.78 -20.03 5.67
N SER A 811 -15.95 -20.91 4.67
CA SER A 811 -16.54 -20.51 3.37
C SER A 811 -18.03 -20.23 3.47
N GLY A 812 -18.71 -20.76 4.49
CA GLY A 812 -20.16 -20.68 4.65
C GLY A 812 -20.94 -21.79 3.94
N LEU A 813 -20.26 -22.73 3.27
CA LEU A 813 -20.90 -23.87 2.59
C LEU A 813 -21.48 -24.89 3.59
N ALA A 814 -20.93 -24.97 4.80
CA ALA A 814 -21.47 -25.79 5.87
C ALA A 814 -22.60 -25.08 6.63
N SER A 815 -23.82 -25.63 6.56
CA SER A 815 -24.94 -25.16 7.35
C SER A 815 -24.74 -25.37 8.85
N LYS A 816 -25.23 -24.44 9.69
CA LYS A 816 -25.11 -24.50 11.16
C LYS A 816 -25.63 -25.80 11.79
N SER A 817 -26.62 -26.44 11.18
CA SER A 817 -27.14 -27.75 11.62
C SER A 817 -26.10 -28.88 11.62
N LYS A 818 -25.01 -28.74 10.84
CA LYS A 818 -23.92 -29.72 10.75
C LYS A 818 -22.79 -29.45 11.75
N TYR A 819 -22.74 -28.26 12.36
CA TYR A 819 -21.67 -27.87 13.29
C TYR A 819 -21.46 -28.88 14.43
N PRO A 820 -22.49 -29.47 15.07
CA PRO A 820 -22.27 -30.48 16.10
C PRO A 820 -21.54 -31.74 15.61
N ALA A 821 -21.69 -32.12 14.34
CA ALA A 821 -20.98 -33.26 13.77
C ALA A 821 -19.55 -32.88 13.39
N LEU A 822 -19.37 -31.69 12.78
CA LEU A 822 -18.05 -31.16 12.41
C LEU A 822 -17.18 -30.87 13.62
N LEU A 823 -17.74 -30.36 14.72
CA LEU A 823 -17.03 -30.14 15.98
C LEU A 823 -16.42 -31.44 16.53
N LYS A 824 -17.14 -32.57 16.45
CA LYS A 824 -16.60 -33.88 16.86
C LYS A 824 -15.38 -34.28 16.04
N VAL A 825 -15.35 -33.92 14.75
CA VAL A 825 -14.17 -34.13 13.90
C VAL A 825 -13.02 -33.23 14.35
N LEU A 826 -13.27 -31.92 14.52
CA LEU A 826 -12.24 -30.95 14.94
C LEU A 826 -11.69 -31.20 16.36
N GLN A 827 -12.47 -31.86 17.22
CA GLN A 827 -12.01 -32.32 18.54
C GLN A 827 -11.08 -33.53 18.47
N LYS A 828 -11.21 -34.34 17.42
CA LYS A 828 -10.48 -35.60 17.24
C LYS A 828 -9.24 -35.47 16.37
N GLU A 829 -9.35 -34.77 15.24
CA GLU A 829 -8.36 -34.75 14.17
C GLU A 829 -7.48 -33.49 14.22
N TYR A 830 -6.18 -33.63 13.96
CA TYR A 830 -5.17 -32.56 14.09
C TYR A 830 -4.14 -32.59 12.95
N HIS A 831 -4.61 -32.65 11.70
CA HIS A 831 -3.75 -32.86 10.54
C HIS A 831 -3.19 -31.57 9.93
N ALA A 832 -3.81 -30.41 10.20
CA ALA A 832 -3.35 -29.13 9.71
C ALA A 832 -1.92 -28.78 10.13
N SER A 833 -1.12 -28.20 9.24
CA SER A 833 0.12 -27.51 9.62
C SER A 833 -0.20 -26.15 10.26
N PRO A 834 0.80 -25.43 10.82
CA PRO A 834 0.58 -24.09 11.34
C PRO A 834 -0.10 -23.13 10.36
N TYR A 835 0.18 -23.27 9.05
CA TYR A 835 -0.46 -22.49 7.98
C TYR A 835 -1.99 -22.63 7.99
N MET A 836 -2.49 -23.88 7.94
CA MET A 836 -3.93 -24.15 7.88
C MET A 836 -4.62 -24.17 9.25
N GLU A 837 -3.86 -24.27 10.34
CA GLU A 837 -4.40 -24.27 11.70
C GLU A 837 -5.15 -22.97 12.01
N LYS A 838 -4.74 -21.84 11.40
CA LYS A 838 -5.47 -20.57 11.43
C LYS A 838 -6.95 -20.75 11.07
N TYR A 839 -7.26 -21.45 9.98
CA TYR A 839 -8.64 -21.64 9.52
C TYR A 839 -9.41 -22.63 10.38
N VAL A 840 -8.73 -23.64 10.95
CA VAL A 840 -9.34 -24.58 11.91
C VAL A 840 -9.77 -23.85 13.18
N LEU A 841 -8.89 -23.00 13.73
CA LEU A 841 -9.20 -22.17 14.89
C LEU A 841 -10.31 -21.17 14.58
N GLU A 842 -10.26 -20.50 13.43
CA GLU A 842 -11.33 -19.59 12.98
C GLU A 842 -12.68 -20.30 12.86
N ALA A 843 -12.72 -21.52 12.32
CA ALA A 843 -13.94 -22.33 12.23
C ALA A 843 -14.54 -22.61 13.61
N LEU A 844 -13.72 -22.91 14.62
CA LEU A 844 -14.19 -23.09 16.00
C LEU A 844 -14.83 -21.81 16.57
N PHE A 845 -14.24 -20.64 16.32
CA PHE A 845 -14.87 -19.37 16.69
C PHE A 845 -16.15 -19.06 15.90
N VAL A 846 -16.22 -19.44 14.63
CA VAL A 846 -17.46 -19.32 13.81
C VAL A 846 -18.58 -20.22 14.35
N MET A 847 -18.24 -21.40 14.86
CA MET A 847 -19.18 -22.32 15.51
C MET A 847 -19.55 -21.89 16.94
N ASN A 848 -18.96 -20.81 17.46
CA ASN A 848 -19.13 -20.33 18.84
C ASN A 848 -18.61 -21.34 19.88
N GLU A 849 -17.42 -21.92 19.62
CA GLU A 849 -16.71 -22.88 20.48
C GLU A 849 -15.35 -22.32 20.99
N PRO A 850 -15.32 -21.14 21.65
CA PRO A 850 -14.07 -20.44 21.96
C PRO A 850 -13.20 -21.13 23.03
N GLU A 851 -13.81 -21.85 23.98
CA GLU A 851 -13.07 -22.60 25.01
C GLU A 851 -12.17 -23.65 24.35
N PHE A 852 -12.75 -24.47 23.48
CA PHE A 852 -11.99 -25.48 22.75
C PHE A 852 -11.04 -24.87 21.71
N ALA A 853 -11.39 -23.75 21.08
CA ALA A 853 -10.48 -23.03 20.19
C ALA A 853 -9.19 -22.62 20.92
N LEU A 854 -9.31 -22.05 22.12
CA LEU A 854 -8.16 -21.63 22.94
C LEU A 854 -7.38 -22.84 23.49
N GLU A 855 -8.06 -23.90 23.91
CA GLU A 855 -7.41 -25.16 24.31
C GLU A 855 -6.57 -25.74 23.16
N ARG A 856 -7.17 -25.85 21.96
CA ARG A 856 -6.51 -26.35 20.77
C ARG A 856 -5.34 -25.48 20.36
N MET A 857 -5.52 -24.16 20.32
CA MET A 857 -4.45 -23.20 20.04
C MET A 857 -3.28 -23.41 21.02
N LYS A 858 -3.56 -23.47 22.32
CA LYS A 858 -2.52 -23.69 23.33
C LYS A 858 -1.79 -25.01 23.15
N LYS A 859 -2.54 -26.10 22.92
CA LYS A 859 -1.98 -27.44 22.69
C LYS A 859 -1.07 -27.48 21.48
N ARG A 860 -1.47 -26.86 20.37
CA ARG A 860 -0.76 -26.94 19.08
C ARG A 860 0.52 -26.10 19.06
N TYR A 861 0.48 -24.90 19.62
CA TYR A 861 1.62 -23.99 19.62
C TYR A 861 2.61 -24.23 20.78
N SER A 862 2.25 -25.06 21.76
CA SER A 862 3.10 -25.34 22.93
C SER A 862 4.49 -25.90 22.59
N SER A 863 4.64 -26.69 21.52
CA SER A 863 5.95 -27.22 21.13
C SER A 863 6.90 -26.13 20.65
N MET A 864 6.42 -25.17 19.85
CA MET A 864 7.20 -24.02 19.39
C MET A 864 7.64 -23.14 20.57
N LEU A 865 6.73 -22.86 21.51
CA LEU A 865 7.01 -21.93 22.63
C LEU A 865 7.92 -22.52 23.71
N LYS A 866 8.16 -23.84 23.73
CA LYS A 866 9.14 -24.47 24.64
C LYS A 866 10.58 -24.02 24.37
N TYR A 867 10.87 -23.55 23.16
CA TYR A 867 12.19 -23.01 22.83
C TYR A 867 12.27 -21.56 23.33
N ALA A 868 12.67 -21.40 24.59
CA ALA A 868 12.71 -20.10 25.27
C ALA A 868 13.72 -19.11 24.66
N GLN A 869 14.75 -19.61 23.98
CA GLN A 869 15.78 -18.81 23.33
C GLN A 869 15.34 -18.17 22.00
N TYR A 870 14.28 -18.69 21.37
CA TYR A 870 13.81 -18.20 20.08
C TYR A 870 12.68 -17.20 20.25
N THR A 871 12.67 -16.18 19.39
CA THR A 871 11.79 -15.01 19.48
C THR A 871 10.75 -14.96 18.35
N THR A 872 10.68 -16.02 17.54
CA THR A 872 9.87 -16.15 16.32
C THR A 872 9.15 -17.49 16.30
N LEU A 873 8.17 -17.63 15.41
CA LEU A 873 7.42 -18.87 15.13
C LEU A 873 8.02 -19.61 13.95
N PHE A 874 7.80 -20.93 13.91
CA PHE A 874 8.49 -21.83 13.00
C PHE A 874 7.59 -22.26 11.84
N GLU A 875 8.18 -22.78 10.78
CA GLU A 875 7.47 -23.30 9.60
C GLU A 875 6.59 -24.51 9.94
N GLY A 876 7.11 -25.42 10.77
CA GLY A 876 6.36 -26.56 11.31
C GLY A 876 6.27 -26.51 12.84
N TRP A 877 5.72 -27.56 13.45
CA TRP A 877 5.46 -27.60 14.90
C TRP A 877 6.72 -27.65 15.77
N GLY A 878 7.91 -27.86 15.19
CA GLY A 878 9.19 -27.92 15.88
C GLY A 878 10.37 -27.85 14.90
N ILE A 879 11.53 -28.40 15.31
CA ILE A 879 12.77 -28.43 14.51
C ILE A 879 13.00 -29.86 13.97
N GLY A 880 13.70 -29.98 12.84
CA GLY A 880 14.00 -31.28 12.24
C GLY A 880 12.72 -31.94 11.71
N ALA A 881 12.43 -33.18 12.08
CA ALA A 881 11.25 -33.89 11.60
C ALA A 881 9.92 -33.20 11.98
N GLU A 882 9.86 -32.54 13.13
CA GLU A 882 8.68 -31.76 13.57
C GLU A 882 8.51 -30.46 12.77
N GLY A 883 9.59 -29.98 12.15
CA GLY A 883 9.63 -28.90 11.17
C GLY A 883 9.63 -29.42 9.73
N PHE A 884 9.08 -30.61 9.48
CA PHE A 884 9.01 -31.24 8.14
C PHE A 884 10.39 -31.52 7.49
N GLY A 885 11.45 -31.65 8.29
CA GLY A 885 12.81 -32.01 7.85
C GLY A 885 13.67 -30.84 7.39
N GLY A 886 13.07 -29.69 7.05
CA GLY A 886 13.75 -28.52 6.52
C GLY A 886 13.15 -27.18 6.90
N GLY A 887 12.21 -27.16 7.85
CA GLY A 887 11.46 -25.97 8.23
C GLY A 887 12.32 -24.87 8.84
N SER A 888 12.04 -23.61 8.49
CA SER A 888 12.68 -22.46 9.14
C SER A 888 12.14 -22.26 10.56
N ILE A 889 12.96 -21.69 11.44
CA ILE A 889 12.54 -21.22 12.78
C ILE A 889 11.97 -19.79 12.75
N ASN A 890 11.72 -19.26 11.56
CA ASN A 890 11.13 -17.94 11.36
C ASN A 890 10.23 -17.98 10.12
N HIS A 891 8.94 -18.25 10.32
CA HIS A 891 7.95 -18.39 9.26
C HIS A 891 6.60 -17.82 9.67
N ALA A 892 6.19 -16.73 9.02
CA ALA A 892 5.05 -15.93 9.49
C ALA A 892 3.69 -16.56 9.21
N TRP A 893 3.57 -17.53 8.30
CA TRP A 893 2.32 -18.26 8.08
C TRP A 893 1.73 -18.94 9.32
N SER A 894 2.53 -19.09 10.38
CA SER A 894 2.18 -19.68 11.68
C SER A 894 1.51 -18.67 12.59
N GLY A 895 1.49 -17.39 12.21
CA GLY A 895 1.06 -16.27 13.04
C GLY A 895 -0.46 -16.06 13.10
N GLY A 896 -1.28 -16.90 12.48
CA GLY A 896 -2.75 -16.87 12.58
C GLY A 896 -3.36 -16.59 13.96
N PRO A 897 -2.81 -17.09 15.09
CA PRO A 897 -3.23 -16.70 16.44
C PRO A 897 -3.22 -15.20 16.70
N LEU A 898 -2.27 -14.44 16.16
CA LEU A 898 -2.20 -12.98 16.28
C LEU A 898 -3.50 -12.33 15.84
N THR A 899 -3.97 -12.70 14.64
CA THR A 899 -5.21 -12.20 14.07
C THR A 899 -6.40 -12.64 14.93
N LEU A 900 -6.49 -13.93 15.26
CA LEU A 900 -7.66 -14.49 15.97
C LEU A 900 -7.81 -14.01 17.41
N LEU A 901 -6.71 -13.70 18.10
CA LEU A 901 -6.75 -13.15 19.46
C LEU A 901 -7.39 -11.74 19.45
N SER A 902 -6.99 -10.85 18.54
CA SER A 902 -7.65 -9.54 18.41
C SER A 902 -9.06 -9.66 17.82
N GLN A 903 -9.20 -10.46 16.75
CA GLN A 903 -10.42 -10.54 15.95
C GLN A 903 -11.55 -11.28 16.67
N LYS A 904 -11.26 -12.39 17.35
CA LYS A 904 -12.27 -13.28 17.95
C LYS A 904 -12.29 -13.22 19.47
N VAL A 905 -11.14 -13.22 20.14
CA VAL A 905 -11.10 -13.16 21.62
C VAL A 905 -11.54 -11.78 22.11
N CYS A 906 -10.92 -10.71 21.62
CA CYS A 906 -11.39 -9.34 21.87
C CYS A 906 -12.60 -8.96 21.01
N GLY A 907 -12.82 -9.69 19.92
CA GLY A 907 -14.06 -9.62 19.12
C GLY A 907 -14.12 -8.48 18.11
N VAL A 908 -13.00 -7.84 17.78
CA VAL A 908 -12.95 -6.65 16.92
C VAL A 908 -12.90 -7.06 15.45
N GLU A 909 -13.96 -6.81 14.69
CA GLU A 909 -14.03 -7.18 13.27
C GLU A 909 -14.64 -6.07 12.41
N PRO A 910 -14.04 -5.69 11.27
CA PRO A 910 -14.64 -4.72 10.38
C PRO A 910 -15.95 -5.27 9.81
N THR A 911 -16.97 -4.40 9.71
CA THR A 911 -18.24 -4.69 9.03
C THR A 911 -18.43 -3.86 7.77
N SER A 912 -17.56 -2.87 7.56
CA SER A 912 -17.39 -2.14 6.29
C SER A 912 -15.91 -1.78 6.07
N PRO A 913 -15.54 -1.36 4.84
CA PRO A 913 -14.15 -1.11 4.49
C PRO A 913 -13.45 -0.11 5.42
N GLY A 914 -12.21 -0.42 5.80
CA GLY A 914 -11.35 0.46 6.58
C GLY A 914 -11.80 0.67 8.02
N PHE A 915 -12.60 -0.25 8.58
CA PHE A 915 -13.20 -0.13 9.92
C PHE A 915 -14.11 1.10 10.09
N ARG A 916 -14.67 1.66 9.01
CA ARG A 916 -15.69 2.73 9.11
C ARG A 916 -16.87 2.30 9.99
N THR A 917 -17.26 1.04 9.87
CA THR A 917 -18.09 0.36 10.86
C THR A 917 -17.40 -0.94 11.23
N PHE A 918 -17.47 -1.30 12.51
CA PHE A 918 -16.95 -2.58 13.00
C PHE A 918 -17.85 -3.14 14.09
N ARG A 919 -17.64 -4.41 14.43
CA ARG A 919 -18.28 -5.05 15.57
C ARG A 919 -17.26 -5.35 16.65
N VAL A 920 -17.73 -5.38 17.90
CA VAL A 920 -17.00 -5.86 19.07
C VAL A 920 -17.82 -6.97 19.72
N ALA A 921 -17.48 -8.22 19.44
CA ALA A 921 -18.20 -9.41 19.91
C ALA A 921 -17.23 -10.42 20.58
N PRO A 922 -16.83 -10.20 21.84
CA PRO A 922 -15.76 -10.97 22.49
C PRO A 922 -16.12 -12.45 22.70
N GLN A 923 -15.24 -13.36 22.27
CA GLN A 923 -15.34 -14.80 22.50
C GLN A 923 -14.18 -15.31 23.39
N MET A 924 -14.27 -15.03 24.69
CA MET A 924 -13.15 -15.18 25.62
C MET A 924 -12.84 -16.61 26.11
N GLY A 925 -13.70 -17.59 25.83
CA GLY A 925 -13.56 -18.94 26.41
C GLY A 925 -13.45 -18.87 27.94
N ASP A 926 -12.33 -19.37 28.49
CA ASP A 926 -12.04 -19.33 29.93
C ASP A 926 -11.31 -18.08 30.42
N LEU A 927 -10.87 -17.21 29.52
CA LEU A 927 -10.17 -15.97 29.91
C LEU A 927 -11.10 -15.05 30.72
N THR A 928 -10.51 -14.31 31.65
CA THR A 928 -11.23 -13.30 32.45
C THR A 928 -10.90 -11.89 31.99
N GLU A 929 -9.78 -11.69 31.30
CA GLU A 929 -9.33 -10.38 30.82
C GLU A 929 -8.67 -10.53 29.45
N ALA A 930 -9.02 -9.65 28.51
CA ALA A 930 -8.37 -9.55 27.20
C ALA A 930 -8.40 -8.11 26.69
N GLU A 931 -7.31 -7.65 26.09
CA GLU A 931 -7.15 -6.32 25.52
C GLU A 931 -6.49 -6.42 24.15
N ALA A 932 -6.97 -5.65 23.18
CA ALA A 932 -6.31 -5.42 21.90
C ALA A 932 -6.35 -3.93 21.55
N SER A 933 -5.27 -3.41 20.96
CA SER A 933 -5.24 -2.08 20.35
C SER A 933 -4.52 -2.15 19.02
N PHE A 934 -4.93 -1.38 18.01
CA PHE A 934 -4.25 -1.26 16.73
C PHE A 934 -4.70 0.01 15.99
N GLU A 935 -3.92 0.44 15.02
CA GLU A 935 -4.23 1.61 14.17
C GLU A 935 -4.97 1.16 12.91
N SER A 936 -6.22 1.60 12.75
CA SER A 936 -6.95 1.51 11.48
C SER A 936 -6.61 2.70 10.57
N VAL A 937 -7.10 2.71 9.33
CA VAL A 937 -6.97 3.89 8.45
C VAL A 937 -7.74 5.12 8.96
N ASN A 938 -8.67 4.93 9.90
CA ASN A 938 -9.42 6.01 10.54
C ASN A 938 -8.82 6.44 11.90
N GLY A 939 -7.83 5.72 12.42
CA GLY A 939 -7.19 5.95 13.71
C GLY A 939 -7.24 4.73 14.65
N GLU A 940 -6.80 4.93 15.90
CA GLU A 940 -6.68 3.87 16.91
C GLU A 940 -8.04 3.25 17.26
N ILE A 941 -8.10 1.92 17.22
CA ILE A 941 -9.16 1.11 17.83
C ILE A 941 -8.54 0.41 19.03
N LYS A 942 -9.16 0.59 20.21
CA LYS A 942 -8.72 -0.07 21.44
C LYS A 942 -9.89 -0.72 22.14
N VAL A 943 -9.76 -2.00 22.50
CA VAL A 943 -10.77 -2.78 23.20
C VAL A 943 -10.16 -3.48 24.40
N SER A 944 -10.75 -3.30 25.57
CA SER A 944 -10.40 -4.01 26.80
C SER A 944 -11.66 -4.65 27.38
N VAL A 945 -11.63 -5.97 27.58
CA VAL A 945 -12.77 -6.78 28.01
C VAL A 945 -12.43 -7.46 29.34
N MET A 946 -13.25 -7.20 30.35
CA MET A 946 -13.16 -7.84 31.67
C MET A 946 -14.42 -8.66 31.94
N ARG A 947 -14.25 -9.91 32.37
CA ARG A 947 -15.32 -10.83 32.75
C ARG A 947 -15.23 -11.19 34.22
N SER A 948 -16.32 -10.91 34.95
CA SER A 948 -16.53 -11.35 36.34
C SER A 948 -17.80 -12.19 36.41
N GLY A 949 -17.64 -13.52 36.41
CA GLY A 949 -18.76 -14.45 36.29
C GLY A 949 -19.47 -14.27 34.94
N LYS A 950 -20.77 -13.96 34.95
CA LYS A 950 -21.55 -13.69 33.73
C LYS A 950 -21.50 -12.23 33.26
N ARG A 951 -20.88 -11.34 34.04
CA ARG A 951 -20.84 -9.90 33.73
C ARG A 951 -19.59 -9.56 32.92
N TYR A 952 -19.78 -8.81 31.86
CA TYR A 952 -18.76 -8.24 31.00
C TYR A 952 -18.70 -6.73 31.17
N THR A 953 -17.49 -6.19 31.23
CA THR A 953 -17.21 -4.77 31.10
C THR A 953 -16.30 -4.59 29.90
N ILE A 954 -16.73 -3.81 28.91
CA ILE A 954 -15.99 -3.50 27.70
C ILE A 954 -15.62 -2.02 27.74
N ARG A 955 -14.33 -1.71 27.70
CA ARG A 955 -13.81 -0.37 27.40
C ARG A 955 -13.42 -0.34 25.94
N LEU A 956 -13.91 0.65 25.21
CA LEU A 956 -13.76 0.73 23.76
C LEU A 956 -13.43 2.17 23.35
N THR A 957 -12.33 2.33 22.61
CA THR A 957 -12.00 3.55 21.88
C THR A 957 -12.39 3.34 20.41
N VAL A 958 -13.26 4.20 19.91
CA VAL A 958 -13.70 4.23 18.50
C VAL A 958 -13.09 5.47 17.85
N PRO A 959 -12.34 5.32 16.74
CA PRO A 959 -11.71 6.45 16.08
C PRO A 959 -12.74 7.35 15.40
N GLU A 960 -12.32 8.58 15.08
CA GLU A 960 -13.13 9.52 14.30
C GLU A 960 -13.58 8.89 12.96
N ASN A 961 -14.75 9.31 12.46
CA ASN A 961 -15.38 8.74 11.26
C ASN A 961 -15.71 7.24 11.32
N SER A 962 -15.67 6.62 12.51
CA SER A 962 -16.02 5.22 12.70
C SER A 962 -17.16 5.02 13.70
N SER A 963 -17.84 3.87 13.62
CA SER A 963 -18.82 3.42 14.61
C SER A 963 -18.70 1.92 14.88
N ALA A 964 -19.16 1.48 16.06
CA ALA A 964 -19.06 0.09 16.47
C ALA A 964 -20.39 -0.48 16.98
N GLU A 965 -20.72 -1.70 16.57
CA GLU A 965 -21.75 -2.52 17.21
C GLU A 965 -21.10 -3.43 18.26
N VAL A 966 -21.36 -3.19 19.54
CA VAL A 966 -20.87 -4.01 20.64
C VAL A 966 -21.89 -5.08 20.97
N ILE A 967 -21.54 -6.35 20.84
CA ILE A 967 -22.42 -7.50 21.06
C ILE A 967 -21.91 -8.29 22.28
N PHE A 968 -22.71 -8.31 23.34
CA PHE A 968 -22.41 -9.09 24.53
C PHE A 968 -22.74 -10.57 24.33
N PRO A 969 -22.11 -11.49 25.10
CA PRO A 969 -22.38 -12.94 24.99
C PRO A 969 -23.82 -13.36 25.28
N ASN A 970 -24.63 -12.51 25.93
CA ASN A 970 -26.06 -12.73 26.12
C ASN A 970 -26.92 -12.30 24.90
N GLY A 971 -26.30 -11.85 23.81
CA GLY A 971 -26.95 -11.41 22.58
C GLY A 971 -27.40 -9.95 22.57
N LYS A 972 -27.25 -9.22 23.69
CA LYS A 972 -27.56 -7.78 23.74
C LYS A 972 -26.54 -7.00 22.90
N SER A 973 -27.00 -6.15 21.99
CA SER A 973 -26.14 -5.25 21.23
C SER A 973 -26.32 -3.77 21.61
N VAL A 974 -25.26 -2.99 21.44
CA VAL A 974 -25.22 -1.54 21.66
C VAL A 974 -24.39 -0.91 20.55
N ASN A 975 -24.95 0.08 19.86
CA ASN A 975 -24.20 0.87 18.88
C ASN A 975 -23.54 2.07 19.56
N VAL A 976 -22.28 2.32 19.24
CA VAL A 976 -21.51 3.48 19.72
C VAL A 976 -20.82 4.19 18.56
N SER A 977 -20.75 5.51 18.64
CA SER A 977 -20.01 6.37 17.70
C SER A 977 -18.55 6.55 18.13
N ALA A 978 -17.79 7.39 17.42
CA ALA A 978 -16.47 7.85 17.82
C ALA A 978 -16.40 8.29 19.30
N GLY A 979 -15.25 8.05 19.94
CA GLY A 979 -14.97 8.38 21.33
C GLY A 979 -14.66 7.17 22.22
N ASP A 980 -14.47 7.45 23.52
CA ASP A 980 -14.20 6.43 24.55
C ASP A 980 -15.49 6.02 25.26
N HIS A 981 -15.71 4.70 25.35
CA HIS A 981 -16.92 4.10 25.90
C HIS A 981 -16.59 3.09 27.00
N ILE A 982 -17.44 3.02 28.02
CA ILE A 982 -17.44 1.94 29.02
C ILE A 982 -18.84 1.32 29.02
N LEU A 983 -18.91 0.05 28.65
CA LEU A 983 -20.16 -0.68 28.46
C LEU A 983 -20.21 -1.88 29.38
N HIS A 984 -21.39 -2.16 29.94
CA HIS A 984 -21.59 -3.29 30.84
C HIS A 984 -22.70 -4.21 30.33
N SER A 985 -22.48 -5.53 30.40
CA SER A 985 -23.57 -6.49 30.27
C SER A 985 -24.43 -6.40 31.54
N THR A 986 -25.45 -5.55 31.55
CA THR A 986 -26.43 -5.51 32.63
C THR A 986 -27.07 -6.90 32.83
N ASN A 987 -27.27 -7.32 34.08
CA ASN A 987 -27.83 -8.65 34.46
C ASN A 987 -29.07 -9.04 33.66
#